data_AF-A0A7Z9KSE5-F1
#
_entry.id   AF-A0A7Z9KSE5-F1
#
_cell.length_a   1.000
_cell.length_b   1.000
_cell.length_c   1.000
_cell.angle_alpha   90.00
_cell.angle_beta   90.00
_cell.angle_gamma   90.00
#
_symmetry.space_group_name_H-M   'P 1'
#
loop_
_entity.id
_entity.type
_entity.pdbx_description
1 polymer ?
#
loop_
_entity_poly.entity_id
_entity_poly.type
_entity_poly.pdbx_seq_one_letter_code
_entity_poly.pdbx_strand_id
1 'polypeptide(L)'
;MRSDLPPLLEFLDGTYVETAGDWERRRSEIRRLICQYFIGNFPDVIPAIIGTRTLEEISKTDGSVRRRIQLVFNTPNQVSMDMWVWIPFGHSPAPILLIQPRDYQIPWAEAALSRGYLVCLYPGVDSHHQEADYPRYESVWNDFRAEYPDVNWTEISTKAWLASRSLDYLLEPQYGYNVMSEQIGIIGFSRYGKQSMVAAAFDDRITAVIARSPGSPASCPYRFTARDTFAETPEDFPGEWFLPSLRSYTGREHQLPIDSHGWYALIAPRLCLIHTAHNDGCEPTFAVEKGYLEGKKVYRFLGYPQNLYLSYRSGGHTPITEEHVAENMDWFDLVFDRLDSKQPAFCEKLIHDFNWREWKSQLSDQDLQVPNGNPLERILWSLGQKPKEIRSNNMASSFLNLAESELMTHDRWHVETTTRLPVHFGCNVRGNLYYNPNSEGSVPVIIWLHPFSYHSGYNEGYGVQGTTVYYRIAQQGCVVLAFDQLGFGLRLLEGSEFYNAYPKWSKLGRMICDVQYAVDFLIDGTGCSKGKMPKINTNHIYLLGYSLGGMVGLYAAALDDRISGVASFCGFTPLRTDTDVKPTGGIRRIWEHHALQPLLGIFHEDQEKIPYDFGDILSLISPRPCLIASPEHDQEADFDDIINCVESIRREWVDSPEFLTHLTPNDVNRFQADQHEMFLDWINKVVKKV
;
A
#
# COMPACT_ATOMS: atom_id res chain seq x y z
N MET A 1 -20.82 7.01 -7.40
CA MET A 1 -19.42 6.52 -7.41
C MET A 1 -19.25 5.63 -6.17
N ARG A 2 -18.34 4.66 -6.19
CA ARG A 2 -18.12 3.75 -5.04
C ARG A 2 -16.75 4.06 -4.43
N SER A 3 -16.65 4.09 -3.10
CA SER A 3 -15.38 4.13 -2.37
C SER A 3 -14.64 2.79 -2.48
N ASP A 4 -15.39 1.70 -2.42
CA ASP A 4 -14.86 0.33 -2.44
C ASP A 4 -14.32 -0.05 -3.82
N LEU A 5 -13.58 -1.15 -3.86
CA LEU A 5 -13.18 -1.77 -5.12
C LEU A 5 -14.42 -2.15 -5.95
N PRO A 6 -14.39 -1.93 -7.28
CA PRO A 6 -15.43 -2.42 -8.18
C PRO A 6 -15.58 -3.94 -8.02
N PRO A 7 -16.76 -4.48 -7.67
CA PRO A 7 -16.90 -5.90 -7.42
C PRO A 7 -16.55 -6.74 -8.66
N LEU A 8 -15.79 -7.81 -8.46
CA LEU A 8 -15.40 -8.69 -9.58
C LEU A 8 -16.56 -9.58 -10.06
N LEU A 9 -17.56 -9.81 -9.21
CA LEU A 9 -18.77 -10.62 -9.49
C LEU A 9 -20.01 -9.76 -9.76
N GLU A 10 -19.83 -8.54 -10.25
CA GLU A 10 -20.88 -7.61 -10.67
C GLU A 10 -20.46 -6.93 -11.98
N PHE A 11 -21.36 -6.85 -12.96
CA PHE A 11 -21.15 -6.12 -14.22
C PHE A 11 -21.24 -4.61 -14.00
N LEU A 12 -20.74 -3.81 -14.97
CA LEU A 12 -20.83 -2.34 -14.89
C LEU A 12 -22.27 -1.79 -14.91
N ASP A 13 -23.23 -2.57 -15.41
CA ASP A 13 -24.65 -2.23 -15.41
C ASP A 13 -25.36 -2.56 -14.08
N GLY A 14 -24.63 -3.13 -13.11
CA GLY A 14 -25.13 -3.51 -11.78
C GLY A 14 -25.69 -4.93 -11.69
N THR A 15 -25.70 -5.70 -12.78
CA THR A 15 -26.14 -7.10 -12.73
C THR A 15 -25.10 -8.00 -12.04
N TYR A 16 -25.56 -9.02 -11.31
CA TYR A 16 -24.67 -9.94 -10.58
C TYR A 16 -24.24 -11.14 -11.43
N VAL A 17 -23.07 -11.70 -11.12
CA VAL A 17 -22.59 -12.97 -11.66
C VAL A 17 -23.10 -14.12 -10.80
N GLU A 18 -24.02 -14.92 -11.34
CA GLU A 18 -24.64 -16.04 -10.61
C GLU A 18 -24.29 -17.40 -11.23
N THR A 19 -23.99 -17.44 -12.53
CA THR A 19 -23.71 -18.69 -13.25
C THR A 19 -22.32 -18.70 -13.89
N ALA A 20 -21.84 -19.89 -14.27
CA ALA A 20 -20.60 -20.02 -15.04
C ALA A 20 -20.65 -19.26 -16.37
N GLY A 21 -21.83 -19.20 -17.03
CA GLY A 21 -22.02 -18.42 -18.25
C GLY A 21 -21.93 -16.91 -18.02
N ASP A 22 -22.40 -16.41 -16.87
CA ASP A 22 -22.22 -15.01 -16.47
C ASP A 22 -20.75 -14.72 -16.19
N TRP A 23 -20.06 -15.65 -15.54
CA TRP A 23 -18.64 -15.51 -15.26
C TRP A 23 -17.81 -15.36 -16.53
N GLU A 24 -18.03 -16.17 -17.56
CA GLU A 24 -17.27 -16.03 -18.83
C GLU A 24 -17.49 -14.66 -19.49
N ARG A 25 -18.72 -14.13 -19.42
CA ARG A 25 -19.04 -12.78 -19.90
C ARG A 25 -18.35 -11.72 -19.05
N ARG A 26 -18.38 -11.85 -17.72
CA ARG A 26 -17.73 -10.91 -16.79
C ARG A 26 -16.21 -10.96 -16.90
N ARG A 27 -15.59 -12.14 -17.02
CA ARG A 27 -14.15 -12.31 -17.25
C ARG A 27 -13.72 -11.60 -18.54
N SER A 28 -14.52 -11.71 -19.59
CA SER A 28 -14.29 -10.98 -20.86
C SER A 28 -14.40 -9.47 -20.69
N GLU A 29 -15.38 -8.99 -19.91
CA GLU A 29 -15.52 -7.57 -19.58
C GLU A 29 -14.33 -7.06 -18.76
N ILE A 30 -13.91 -7.79 -17.72
CA ILE A 30 -12.73 -7.47 -16.91
C ILE A 30 -11.48 -7.38 -17.78
N ARG A 31 -11.27 -8.37 -18.68
CA ARG A 31 -10.14 -8.35 -19.63
C ARG A 31 -10.14 -7.07 -20.47
N ARG A 32 -11.30 -6.69 -21.04
CA ARG A 32 -11.43 -5.46 -21.82
C ARG A 32 -11.12 -4.22 -20.98
N LEU A 33 -11.63 -4.13 -19.75
CA LEU A 33 -11.41 -2.98 -18.87
C LEU A 33 -9.93 -2.87 -18.49
N ILE A 34 -9.30 -3.98 -18.12
CA ILE A 34 -7.88 -4.03 -17.79
C ILE A 34 -7.01 -3.60 -18.98
N CYS A 35 -7.30 -4.08 -20.19
CA CYS A 35 -6.63 -3.59 -21.41
C CYS A 35 -6.90 -2.10 -21.66
N GLN A 36 -8.14 -1.64 -21.50
CA GLN A 36 -8.52 -0.26 -21.77
C GLN A 36 -7.87 0.75 -20.82
N TYR A 37 -7.74 0.41 -19.53
CA TYR A 37 -7.32 1.36 -18.50
C TYR A 37 -5.86 1.20 -18.05
N PHE A 38 -5.27 0.00 -18.18
CA PHE A 38 -3.94 -0.27 -17.65
C PHE A 38 -2.90 -0.56 -18.73
N ILE A 39 -3.10 -1.60 -19.56
CA ILE A 39 -1.99 -2.20 -20.32
C ILE A 39 -2.11 -2.14 -21.84
N GLY A 40 -3.22 -1.66 -22.39
CA GLY A 40 -3.50 -1.75 -23.82
C GLY A 40 -3.90 -3.15 -24.27
N ASN A 41 -4.20 -3.31 -25.57
CA ASN A 41 -4.56 -4.59 -26.17
C ASN A 41 -3.32 -5.31 -26.69
N PHE A 42 -3.33 -6.64 -26.65
CA PHE A 42 -2.32 -7.46 -27.34
C PHE A 42 -2.63 -7.57 -28.84
N PRO A 43 -1.67 -7.93 -29.70
CA PRO A 43 -1.93 -8.21 -31.10
C PRO A 43 -2.92 -9.37 -31.30
N ASP A 44 -3.86 -9.20 -32.23
CA ASP A 44 -4.82 -10.25 -32.59
C ASP A 44 -4.15 -11.44 -33.31
N VAL A 45 -3.08 -11.15 -34.06
CA VAL A 45 -2.32 -12.16 -34.82
C VAL A 45 -0.98 -12.41 -34.13
N ILE A 46 -0.87 -13.59 -33.54
CA ILE A 46 0.39 -14.09 -32.96
C ILE A 46 1.26 -14.62 -34.11
N PRO A 47 2.51 -14.15 -34.26
CA PRO A 47 3.36 -14.56 -35.38
C PRO A 47 3.96 -15.95 -35.09
N ALA A 48 3.98 -16.81 -36.11
CA ALA A 48 4.61 -18.12 -36.00
C ALA A 48 6.14 -18.00 -35.87
N ILE A 49 6.76 -18.92 -35.14
CA ILE A 49 8.22 -19.08 -35.13
C ILE A 49 8.64 -19.75 -36.45
N ILE A 50 9.43 -19.06 -37.26
CA ILE A 50 9.89 -19.54 -38.59
C ILE A 50 11.36 -19.96 -38.61
N GLY A 51 12.11 -19.63 -37.57
CA GLY A 51 13.51 -19.99 -37.45
C GLY A 51 13.97 -20.02 -36.00
N THR A 52 14.84 -20.96 -35.69
CA THR A 52 15.45 -21.10 -34.36
C THR A 52 16.93 -21.35 -34.50
N ARG A 53 17.76 -20.65 -33.74
CA ARG A 53 19.22 -20.80 -33.78
C ARG A 53 19.78 -20.90 -32.36
N THR A 54 20.50 -21.97 -32.06
CA THR A 54 21.33 -22.04 -30.86
C THR A 54 22.51 -21.09 -31.05
N LEU A 55 22.57 -20.04 -30.24
CA LEU A 55 23.67 -19.07 -30.24
C LEU A 55 24.82 -19.55 -29.36
N GLU A 56 24.48 -20.19 -28.25
CA GLU A 56 25.43 -20.63 -27.24
C GLU A 56 24.89 -21.86 -26.51
N GLU A 57 25.78 -22.79 -26.15
CA GLU A 57 25.46 -23.94 -25.31
C GLU A 57 26.64 -24.20 -24.36
N ILE A 58 26.34 -24.28 -23.06
CA ILE A 58 27.32 -24.47 -22.00
C ILE A 58 26.88 -25.67 -21.16
N SER A 59 27.66 -26.76 -21.20
CA SER A 59 27.51 -27.88 -20.27
C SER A 59 28.22 -27.56 -18.96
N LYS A 60 27.53 -27.75 -17.84
CA LYS A 60 28.06 -27.53 -16.49
C LYS A 60 28.52 -28.85 -15.87
N THR A 61 29.35 -28.76 -14.83
CA THR A 61 29.92 -29.93 -14.14
C THR A 61 28.88 -30.75 -13.37
N ASP A 62 27.74 -30.15 -13.04
CA ASP A 62 26.58 -30.81 -12.42
C ASP A 62 25.71 -31.58 -13.44
N GLY A 63 26.11 -31.59 -14.73
CA GLY A 63 25.39 -32.23 -15.82
C GLY A 63 24.25 -31.39 -16.40
N SER A 64 23.97 -30.20 -15.85
CA SER A 64 22.98 -29.28 -16.42
C SER A 64 23.53 -28.58 -17.67
N VAL A 65 22.63 -28.12 -18.54
CA VAL A 65 22.98 -27.41 -19.78
C VAL A 65 22.36 -26.01 -19.76
N ARG A 66 23.11 -25.00 -20.17
CA ARG A 66 22.63 -23.63 -20.41
C ARG A 66 22.65 -23.38 -21.91
N ARG A 67 21.49 -23.14 -22.53
CA ARG A 67 21.39 -22.91 -23.97
C ARG A 67 20.78 -21.54 -24.25
N ARG A 68 21.49 -20.70 -25.00
CA ARG A 68 20.95 -19.44 -25.53
C ARG A 68 20.39 -19.68 -26.92
N ILE A 69 19.13 -19.34 -27.12
CA ILE A 69 18.37 -19.66 -28.33
C ILE A 69 17.78 -18.37 -28.87
N GLN A 70 18.00 -18.12 -30.16
CA GLN A 70 17.33 -17.07 -30.89
C GLN A 70 16.10 -17.65 -31.58
N LEU A 71 14.97 -16.98 -31.43
CA LEU A 71 13.70 -17.27 -32.08
C LEU A 71 13.41 -16.16 -33.10
N VAL A 72 13.16 -16.53 -34.34
CA VAL A 72 12.83 -15.62 -35.45
C VAL A 72 11.34 -15.79 -35.78
N PHE A 73 10.60 -14.67 -35.77
CA PHE A 73 9.15 -14.65 -35.93
C PHE A 73 8.72 -14.26 -37.34
N ASN A 74 7.58 -14.78 -37.79
CA ASN A 74 6.97 -14.43 -39.07
C ASN A 74 6.27 -13.06 -39.01
N THR A 75 7.06 -12.00 -38.85
CA THR A 75 6.60 -10.62 -38.89
C THR A 75 7.13 -9.92 -40.16
N PRO A 76 6.59 -8.76 -40.56
CA PRO A 76 7.10 -8.00 -41.72
C PRO A 76 8.62 -7.86 -41.79
N ASN A 77 9.28 -7.56 -40.67
CA ASN A 77 10.75 -7.42 -40.60
C ASN A 77 11.47 -8.64 -40.00
N GLN A 78 10.75 -9.76 -39.81
CA GLN A 78 11.29 -11.00 -39.22
C GLN A 78 12.02 -10.75 -37.90
N VAL A 79 11.40 -10.01 -36.98
CA VAL A 79 12.01 -9.68 -35.70
C VAL A 79 12.34 -10.95 -34.92
N SER A 80 13.38 -10.86 -34.11
CA SER A 80 13.90 -11.99 -33.34
C SER A 80 14.07 -11.63 -31.89
N MET A 81 13.89 -12.61 -31.01
CA MET A 81 14.26 -12.49 -29.60
C MET A 81 15.18 -13.62 -29.20
N ASP A 82 16.03 -13.34 -28.21
CA ASP A 82 16.86 -14.34 -27.58
C ASP A 82 16.22 -14.74 -26.25
N MET A 83 16.37 -16.00 -25.86
CA MET A 83 16.06 -16.51 -24.54
C MET A 83 17.12 -17.51 -24.07
N TRP A 84 17.30 -17.65 -22.77
CA TRP A 84 18.07 -18.76 -22.21
C TRP A 84 17.13 -19.86 -21.74
N VAL A 85 17.51 -21.10 -22.04
CA VAL A 85 16.89 -22.32 -21.52
C VAL A 85 17.94 -23.06 -20.71
N TRP A 86 17.69 -23.21 -19.42
CA TRP A 86 18.52 -23.99 -18.52
C TRP A 86 17.86 -25.34 -18.29
N ILE A 87 18.56 -26.40 -18.67
CA ILE A 87 18.05 -27.76 -18.74
C ILE A 87 18.65 -28.55 -17.57
N PRO A 88 17.83 -29.13 -16.67
CA PRO A 88 18.31 -29.88 -15.52
C PRO A 88 18.89 -31.23 -15.94
N PHE A 89 19.81 -31.77 -15.15
CA PHE A 89 20.31 -33.12 -15.36
C PHE A 89 19.30 -34.17 -14.87
N GLY A 90 19.03 -35.19 -15.69
CA GLY A 90 18.30 -36.40 -15.28
C GLY A 90 16.79 -36.26 -14.99
N HIS A 91 16.25 -35.05 -14.93
CA HIS A 91 14.83 -34.80 -14.65
C HIS A 91 14.05 -34.61 -15.96
N SER A 92 13.21 -35.59 -16.31
CA SER A 92 12.49 -35.61 -17.59
C SER A 92 11.23 -36.50 -17.46
N PRO A 93 10.01 -36.00 -17.76
CA PRO A 93 9.73 -34.62 -18.14
C PRO A 93 9.99 -33.64 -16.98
N ALA A 94 10.36 -32.40 -17.29
CA ALA A 94 10.63 -31.36 -16.29
C ALA A 94 9.50 -30.32 -16.22
N PRO A 95 9.10 -29.84 -15.03
CA PRO A 95 8.27 -28.64 -14.92
C PRO A 95 9.03 -27.42 -15.45
N ILE A 96 8.31 -26.37 -15.85
CA ILE A 96 8.89 -25.15 -16.41
C ILE A 96 8.79 -24.02 -15.37
N LEU A 97 9.86 -23.26 -15.20
CA LEU A 97 9.82 -21.98 -14.49
C LEU A 97 10.29 -20.83 -15.41
N LEU A 98 9.41 -19.85 -15.63
CA LEU A 98 9.69 -18.63 -16.36
C LEU A 98 10.20 -17.55 -15.40
N ILE A 99 11.33 -16.90 -15.72
CA ILE A 99 11.94 -15.85 -14.90
C ILE A 99 12.46 -14.72 -15.81
N GLN A 100 12.36 -13.48 -15.33
CA GLN A 100 13.06 -12.34 -15.93
C GLN A 100 14.48 -12.28 -15.35
N PRO A 101 15.54 -12.26 -16.16
CA PRO A 101 16.89 -12.47 -15.65
C PRO A 101 17.50 -11.18 -15.08
N ARG A 102 17.05 -10.78 -13.90
CA ARG A 102 17.73 -9.77 -13.08
C ARG A 102 18.62 -10.44 -12.08
N ASP A 103 19.74 -9.82 -11.76
CA ASP A 103 20.73 -10.32 -10.80
C ASP A 103 20.09 -10.88 -9.50
N TYR A 104 19.17 -10.14 -8.89
CA TYR A 104 18.47 -10.56 -7.67
C TYR A 104 17.36 -11.61 -7.88
N GLN A 105 17.01 -11.95 -9.13
CA GLN A 105 16.06 -13.02 -9.47
C GLN A 105 16.74 -14.31 -9.94
N ILE A 106 18.02 -14.24 -10.36
CA ILE A 106 18.82 -15.42 -10.74
C ILE A 106 18.86 -16.50 -9.62
N PRO A 107 18.88 -16.17 -8.32
CA PRO A 107 18.80 -17.20 -7.28
C PRO A 107 17.57 -18.13 -7.40
N TRP A 108 16.41 -17.64 -7.86
CA TRP A 108 15.26 -18.52 -8.14
C TRP A 108 15.52 -19.46 -9.32
N ALA A 109 16.22 -18.97 -10.37
CA ALA A 109 16.58 -19.78 -11.52
C ALA A 109 17.52 -20.93 -11.14
N GLU A 110 18.56 -20.64 -10.34
CA GLU A 110 19.48 -21.67 -9.86
C GLU A 110 18.79 -22.66 -8.90
N ALA A 111 17.96 -22.15 -7.98
CA ALA A 111 17.20 -23.00 -7.07
C ALA A 111 16.24 -23.94 -7.82
N ALA A 112 15.47 -23.41 -8.77
CA ALA A 112 14.56 -24.20 -9.59
C ALA A 112 15.29 -25.26 -10.42
N LEU A 113 16.39 -24.89 -11.07
CA LEU A 113 17.16 -25.86 -11.84
C LEU A 113 17.70 -26.98 -10.96
N SER A 114 18.27 -26.67 -9.78
CA SER A 114 18.78 -27.68 -8.86
C SER A 114 17.68 -28.64 -8.36
N ARG A 115 16.43 -28.17 -8.34
CA ARG A 115 15.22 -28.94 -8.03
C ARG A 115 14.64 -29.69 -9.23
N GLY A 116 15.27 -29.65 -10.40
CA GLY A 116 14.86 -30.40 -11.58
C GLY A 116 13.87 -29.68 -12.50
N TYR A 117 13.75 -28.36 -12.41
CA TYR A 117 12.94 -27.55 -13.33
C TYR A 117 13.74 -27.22 -14.60
N LEU A 118 13.06 -27.20 -15.73
CA LEU A 118 13.53 -26.46 -16.90
C LEU A 118 13.28 -24.97 -16.64
N VAL A 119 14.34 -24.16 -16.66
CA VAL A 119 14.22 -22.72 -16.41
C VAL A 119 14.33 -21.97 -17.73
N CYS A 120 13.40 -21.05 -17.96
CA CYS A 120 13.43 -20.14 -19.10
C CYS A 120 13.65 -18.72 -18.61
N LEU A 121 14.80 -18.15 -19.00
CA LEU A 121 15.07 -16.73 -18.83
C LEU A 121 14.69 -16.03 -20.12
N TYR A 122 13.49 -15.45 -20.12
CA TYR A 122 12.92 -14.76 -21.28
C TYR A 122 13.30 -13.26 -21.24
N PRO A 123 13.17 -12.52 -22.36
CA PRO A 123 13.52 -11.10 -22.43
C PRO A 123 12.51 -10.19 -21.73
N GLY A 124 12.44 -10.34 -20.41
CA GLY A 124 11.54 -9.63 -19.51
C GLY A 124 12.21 -8.60 -18.62
N VAL A 125 13.50 -8.32 -18.79
CA VAL A 125 14.26 -7.27 -18.08
C VAL A 125 13.63 -5.92 -18.42
N ASP A 126 13.34 -5.05 -17.46
CA ASP A 126 12.67 -3.75 -17.65
C ASP A 126 13.60 -2.67 -18.27
N SER A 127 13.07 -1.71 -19.04
CA SER A 127 13.81 -0.65 -19.76
C SER A 127 14.74 0.17 -18.86
N HIS A 128 14.40 0.31 -17.58
CA HIS A 128 15.19 1.07 -16.62
C HIS A 128 16.36 0.31 -16.04
N HIS A 129 16.57 -0.95 -16.43
CA HIS A 129 17.88 -1.50 -16.21
C HIS A 129 18.42 -2.48 -17.26
N GLN A 130 19.71 -2.75 -17.14
CA GLN A 130 20.51 -3.50 -18.09
C GLN A 130 21.24 -4.62 -17.37
N GLU A 131 21.33 -5.77 -18.01
CA GLU A 131 21.98 -6.95 -17.47
C GLU A 131 23.02 -7.43 -18.49
N ALA A 132 24.30 -7.40 -18.10
CA ALA A 132 25.41 -7.60 -19.03
C ALA A 132 25.37 -8.98 -19.72
N ASP A 133 24.93 -10.01 -18.98
CA ASP A 133 24.82 -11.39 -19.48
C ASP A 133 23.57 -11.61 -20.37
N TYR A 134 22.65 -10.65 -20.40
CA TYR A 134 21.37 -10.72 -21.11
C TYR A 134 21.17 -9.49 -22.01
N PRO A 135 22.08 -9.23 -22.97
CA PRO A 135 22.01 -8.03 -23.78
C PRO A 135 20.73 -7.99 -24.62
N ARG A 136 20.16 -6.79 -24.78
CA ARG A 136 18.90 -6.47 -25.47
C ARG A 136 17.62 -6.92 -24.77
N TYR A 137 17.68 -7.61 -23.63
CA TYR A 137 16.46 -8.06 -22.95
C TYR A 137 15.61 -6.87 -22.48
N GLU A 138 16.26 -5.74 -22.18
CA GLU A 138 15.62 -4.48 -21.79
C GLU A 138 14.90 -3.76 -22.94
N SER A 139 15.33 -4.01 -24.19
CA SER A 139 14.98 -3.18 -25.36
C SER A 139 14.25 -3.91 -26.49
N VAL A 140 14.37 -5.24 -26.60
CA VAL A 140 13.79 -6.04 -27.71
C VAL A 140 12.27 -5.91 -27.84
N TRP A 141 11.58 -5.58 -26.77
CA TRP A 141 10.14 -5.32 -26.78
C TRP A 141 9.75 -4.20 -27.78
N ASN A 142 10.64 -3.21 -28.01
CA ASN A 142 10.40 -2.15 -29.00
C ASN A 142 10.36 -2.69 -30.43
N ASP A 143 11.19 -3.68 -30.74
CA ASP A 143 11.23 -4.30 -32.07
C ASP A 143 9.88 -4.96 -32.36
N PHE A 144 9.32 -5.70 -31.39
CA PHE A 144 7.98 -6.29 -31.53
C PHE A 144 6.89 -5.23 -31.60
N ARG A 145 6.94 -4.17 -30.79
CA ARG A 145 5.95 -3.08 -30.90
C ARG A 145 5.95 -2.43 -32.28
N ALA A 146 7.11 -2.29 -32.91
CA ALA A 146 7.23 -1.72 -34.25
C ALA A 146 6.56 -2.59 -35.34
N GLU A 147 6.45 -3.90 -35.14
CA GLU A 147 5.70 -4.80 -36.04
C GLU A 147 4.18 -4.66 -35.90
N TYR A 148 3.71 -4.06 -34.82
CA TYR A 148 2.29 -3.90 -34.49
C TYR A 148 1.94 -2.43 -34.20
N PRO A 149 2.08 -1.53 -35.19
CA PRO A 149 1.93 -0.07 -34.98
C PRO A 149 0.53 0.35 -34.53
N ASP A 150 -0.50 -0.43 -34.85
CA ASP A 150 -1.89 -0.17 -34.46
C ASP A 150 -2.24 -0.68 -33.05
N VAL A 151 -1.32 -1.41 -32.41
CA VAL A 151 -1.52 -2.01 -31.09
C VAL A 151 -0.99 -1.08 -30.00
N ASN A 152 -1.83 -0.78 -29.01
CA ASN A 152 -1.52 0.17 -27.94
C ASN A 152 -0.98 -0.46 -26.64
N TRP A 153 -0.55 -1.72 -26.68
CA TRP A 153 0.13 -2.37 -25.55
C TRP A 153 1.34 -1.58 -25.03
N THR A 154 1.58 -1.74 -23.73
CA THR A 154 2.66 -1.10 -22.98
C THR A 154 3.84 -2.04 -22.81
N GLU A 155 4.95 -1.55 -22.24
CA GLU A 155 6.15 -2.36 -22.03
C GLU A 155 5.88 -3.61 -21.18
N ILE A 156 5.22 -3.46 -20.03
CA ILE A 156 4.95 -4.56 -19.10
C ILE A 156 4.13 -5.65 -19.80
N SER A 157 3.09 -5.28 -20.55
CA SER A 157 2.32 -6.25 -21.34
C SER A 157 3.13 -6.85 -22.48
N THR A 158 3.94 -6.07 -23.19
CA THR A 158 4.75 -6.60 -24.30
C THR A 158 5.72 -7.66 -23.78
N LYS A 159 6.38 -7.40 -22.65
CA LYS A 159 7.33 -8.35 -22.04
C LYS A 159 6.62 -9.57 -21.44
N ALA A 160 5.43 -9.40 -20.88
CA ALA A 160 4.57 -10.53 -20.50
C ALA A 160 4.23 -11.41 -21.72
N TRP A 161 3.91 -10.80 -22.87
CA TRP A 161 3.67 -11.51 -24.13
C TRP A 161 4.92 -12.23 -24.65
N LEU A 162 6.12 -11.68 -24.47
CA LEU A 162 7.36 -12.37 -24.82
C LEU A 162 7.57 -13.64 -23.98
N ALA A 163 7.13 -13.66 -22.72
CA ALA A 163 7.11 -14.89 -21.91
C ALA A 163 6.25 -15.99 -22.57
N SER A 164 5.06 -15.61 -23.07
CA SER A 164 4.19 -16.52 -23.84
C SER A 164 4.83 -17.00 -25.14
N ARG A 165 5.58 -16.15 -25.85
CA ARG A 165 6.32 -16.54 -27.06
C ARG A 165 7.44 -17.53 -26.76
N SER A 166 8.09 -17.41 -25.60
CA SER A 166 9.05 -18.41 -25.11
C SER A 166 8.38 -19.76 -24.85
N LEU A 167 7.16 -19.77 -24.30
CA LEU A 167 6.38 -21.00 -24.12
C LEU A 167 5.98 -21.66 -25.45
N ASP A 168 5.65 -20.88 -26.48
CA ASP A 168 5.35 -21.43 -27.81
C ASP A 168 6.50 -22.30 -28.33
N TYR A 169 7.75 -21.91 -28.07
CA TYR A 169 8.92 -22.71 -28.40
C TYR A 169 9.12 -23.90 -27.46
N LEU A 170 8.97 -23.73 -26.15
CA LEU A 170 9.26 -24.79 -25.18
C LEU A 170 8.24 -25.95 -25.22
N LEU A 171 7.00 -25.66 -25.60
CA LEU A 171 5.90 -26.64 -25.62
C LEU A 171 5.73 -27.33 -26.97
N GLU A 172 6.35 -26.82 -28.04
CA GLU A 172 6.23 -27.40 -29.38
C GLU A 172 7.13 -28.65 -29.49
N PRO A 173 6.55 -29.86 -29.70
CA PRO A 173 7.31 -31.12 -29.64
C PRO A 173 8.49 -31.20 -30.62
N GLN A 174 8.44 -30.49 -31.75
CA GLN A 174 9.50 -30.52 -32.76
C GLN A 174 10.85 -29.99 -32.25
N TYR A 175 10.86 -29.19 -31.17
CA TYR A 175 12.10 -28.65 -30.59
C TYR A 175 12.71 -29.57 -29.52
N GLY A 176 12.06 -30.70 -29.20
CA GLY A 176 12.66 -31.81 -28.44
C GLY A 176 12.77 -31.61 -26.94
N TYR A 177 12.04 -30.66 -26.35
CA TYR A 177 11.94 -30.52 -24.90
C TYR A 177 10.92 -31.49 -24.32
N ASN A 178 11.34 -32.35 -23.39
CA ASN A 178 10.43 -33.19 -22.63
C ASN A 178 10.03 -32.46 -21.34
N VAL A 179 8.86 -31.81 -21.36
CA VAL A 179 8.39 -30.92 -20.30
C VAL A 179 7.00 -31.32 -19.81
N MET A 180 6.70 -30.98 -18.55
CA MET A 180 5.38 -31.16 -17.96
C MET A 180 4.52 -29.94 -18.32
N SER A 181 3.69 -30.05 -19.37
CA SER A 181 2.88 -28.93 -19.89
C SER A 181 1.86 -28.38 -18.89
N GLU A 182 1.49 -29.16 -17.87
CA GLU A 182 0.55 -28.76 -16.81
C GLU A 182 1.26 -28.13 -15.59
N GLN A 183 2.59 -28.09 -15.58
CA GLN A 183 3.41 -27.57 -14.47
C GLN A 183 4.31 -26.43 -14.96
N ILE A 184 3.68 -25.27 -15.22
CA ILE A 184 4.34 -24.08 -15.75
C ILE A 184 4.18 -22.95 -14.73
N GLY A 185 5.28 -22.66 -14.03
CA GLY A 185 5.38 -21.57 -13.09
C GLY A 185 5.93 -20.28 -13.72
N ILE A 186 5.54 -19.13 -13.20
CA ILE A 186 6.22 -17.85 -13.43
C ILE A 186 6.39 -17.11 -12.11
N ILE A 187 7.54 -16.49 -11.90
CA ILE A 187 7.84 -15.68 -10.71
C ILE A 187 8.49 -14.36 -11.09
N GLY A 188 8.18 -13.31 -10.33
CA GLY A 188 8.88 -12.04 -10.42
C GLY A 188 8.75 -11.20 -9.16
N PHE A 189 9.70 -10.29 -8.99
CA PHE A 189 9.78 -9.34 -7.88
C PHE A 189 9.51 -7.90 -8.35
N SER A 190 8.75 -7.12 -7.58
CA SER A 190 8.51 -5.70 -7.87
C SER A 190 7.86 -5.54 -9.25
N ARG A 191 8.42 -4.68 -10.12
CA ARG A 191 7.97 -4.53 -11.52
C ARG A 191 7.86 -5.85 -12.29
N TYR A 192 8.71 -6.83 -11.99
CA TYR A 192 8.67 -8.15 -12.64
C TYR A 192 7.57 -9.05 -12.07
N GLY A 193 7.15 -8.79 -10.83
CA GLY A 193 5.93 -9.37 -10.27
C GLY A 193 4.69 -8.86 -11.01
N LYS A 194 4.64 -7.56 -11.34
CA LYS A 194 3.58 -6.99 -12.21
C LYS A 194 3.53 -7.72 -13.55
N GLN A 195 4.68 -7.87 -14.21
CA GLN A 195 4.79 -8.57 -15.48
C GLN A 195 4.39 -10.05 -15.39
N SER A 196 4.76 -10.73 -14.31
CA SER A 196 4.41 -12.14 -14.09
C SER A 196 2.91 -12.33 -13.91
N MET A 197 2.24 -11.41 -13.19
CA MET A 197 0.78 -11.40 -13.08
C MET A 197 0.11 -11.14 -14.43
N VAL A 198 0.61 -10.19 -15.23
CA VAL A 198 0.06 -9.92 -16.57
C VAL A 198 0.24 -11.12 -17.50
N ALA A 199 1.40 -11.77 -17.49
CA ALA A 199 1.64 -12.99 -18.28
C ALA A 199 0.66 -14.09 -17.88
N ALA A 200 0.53 -14.37 -16.57
CA ALA A 200 -0.42 -15.36 -16.08
C ALA A 200 -1.87 -14.98 -16.44
N ALA A 201 -2.28 -13.72 -16.30
CA ALA A 201 -3.64 -13.28 -16.61
C ALA A 201 -4.03 -13.43 -18.10
N PHE A 202 -3.05 -13.40 -19.02
CA PHE A 202 -3.30 -13.43 -20.46
C PHE A 202 -2.86 -14.71 -21.17
N ASP A 203 -2.18 -15.62 -20.47
CA ASP A 203 -1.78 -16.93 -20.96
C ASP A 203 -2.20 -18.03 -19.97
N ASP A 204 -3.27 -18.74 -20.30
CA ASP A 204 -3.84 -19.78 -19.45
C ASP A 204 -2.95 -21.03 -19.32
N ARG A 205 -1.89 -21.15 -20.14
CA ARG A 205 -0.88 -22.23 -20.02
C ARG A 205 0.00 -22.08 -18.78
N ILE A 206 0.14 -20.87 -18.25
CA ILE A 206 0.89 -20.63 -17.01
C ILE A 206 0.00 -21.09 -15.85
N THR A 207 0.30 -22.23 -15.25
CA THR A 207 -0.57 -22.85 -14.23
C THR A 207 -0.34 -22.33 -12.81
N ALA A 208 0.80 -21.71 -12.54
CA ALA A 208 1.11 -21.11 -11.24
C ALA A 208 1.91 -19.79 -11.36
N VAL A 209 1.56 -18.79 -10.55
CA VAL A 209 2.29 -17.51 -10.48
C VAL A 209 2.63 -17.11 -9.04
N ILE A 210 3.88 -16.71 -8.82
CA ILE A 210 4.30 -15.98 -7.62
C ILE A 210 4.56 -14.52 -8.01
N ALA A 211 3.79 -13.61 -7.45
CA ALA A 211 4.06 -12.18 -7.52
C ALA A 211 4.66 -11.74 -6.18
N ARG A 212 5.99 -11.61 -6.14
CA ARG A 212 6.68 -11.12 -4.96
C ARG A 212 6.72 -9.60 -5.01
N SER A 213 6.12 -9.02 -4.00
CA SER A 213 6.00 -7.59 -3.82
C SER A 213 5.75 -6.72 -5.06
N PRO A 214 4.74 -7.03 -5.89
CA PRO A 214 4.55 -6.35 -7.17
C PRO A 214 4.07 -4.90 -7.08
N GLY A 215 3.53 -4.41 -5.96
CA GLY A 215 3.15 -2.99 -5.80
C GLY A 215 1.91 -2.57 -6.59
N SER A 216 1.74 -1.26 -6.76
CA SER A 216 0.67 -0.68 -7.60
C SER A 216 1.11 -0.55 -9.06
N PRO A 217 0.24 -0.81 -10.06
CA PRO A 217 -1.10 -1.39 -9.97
C PRO A 217 -1.08 -2.90 -10.21
N ALA A 218 -0.64 -3.69 -9.24
CA ALA A 218 -0.68 -5.15 -9.30
C ALA A 218 -1.37 -5.76 -8.07
N SER A 219 -0.65 -6.00 -6.97
CA SER A 219 -1.25 -6.47 -5.72
C SER A 219 -2.00 -5.35 -5.00
N CYS A 220 -1.58 -4.11 -5.24
CA CYS A 220 -2.15 -2.91 -4.63
C CYS A 220 -3.08 -2.19 -5.62
N PRO A 221 -4.39 -2.09 -5.31
CA PRO A 221 -5.32 -1.25 -6.05
C PRO A 221 -5.08 0.24 -5.79
N TYR A 222 -5.19 1.07 -6.82
CA TYR A 222 -4.97 2.52 -6.72
C TYR A 222 -5.94 3.20 -5.76
N ARG A 223 -7.16 2.67 -5.62
CA ARG A 223 -8.13 3.13 -4.61
C ARG A 223 -7.60 3.11 -3.17
N PHE A 224 -6.58 2.31 -2.89
CA PHE A 224 -5.95 2.20 -1.56
C PHE A 224 -4.46 2.51 -1.59
N THR A 225 -3.96 3.07 -2.69
CA THR A 225 -2.58 3.56 -2.81
C THR A 225 -2.59 4.93 -3.48
N ALA A 226 -2.89 5.94 -2.67
CA ALA A 226 -2.80 7.34 -3.06
C ALA A 226 -1.87 8.12 -2.12
N ARG A 227 -1.77 9.44 -2.30
CA ARG A 227 -0.86 10.30 -1.52
C ARG A 227 -1.15 10.28 -0.01
N ASP A 228 -2.37 10.00 0.40
CA ASP A 228 -2.83 9.82 1.78
C ASP A 228 -2.42 8.48 2.40
N THR A 229 -1.76 7.61 1.65
CA THR A 229 -1.12 6.38 2.15
C THR A 229 0.39 6.39 1.98
N PHE A 230 0.95 7.51 1.47
CA PHE A 230 2.35 7.64 1.03
C PHE A 230 2.80 6.55 0.05
N ALA A 231 1.86 5.98 -0.71
CA ALA A 231 2.12 4.95 -1.68
C ALA A 231 2.13 5.49 -3.13
N GLU A 232 2.52 4.62 -4.06
CA GLU A 232 2.57 4.92 -5.49
C GLU A 232 1.18 5.24 -6.04
N THR A 233 1.04 6.43 -6.65
CA THR A 233 -0.18 6.91 -7.31
C THR A 233 -0.12 6.65 -8.83
N PRO A 234 -1.23 6.84 -9.58
CA PRO A 234 -1.21 6.75 -11.04
C PRO A 234 -0.22 7.71 -11.72
N GLU A 235 0.29 8.74 -11.04
CA GLU A 235 1.30 9.66 -11.60
C GLU A 235 2.74 9.11 -11.50
N ASP A 236 2.99 8.14 -10.62
CA ASP A 236 4.36 7.78 -10.24
C ASP A 236 4.97 6.67 -11.12
N PHE A 237 4.16 5.89 -11.84
CA PHE A 237 4.66 4.78 -12.65
C PHE A 237 5.50 5.29 -13.86
N PRO A 238 6.60 4.64 -14.26
CA PRO A 238 7.34 5.04 -15.45
C PRO A 238 6.52 4.98 -16.75
N GLY A 239 6.65 6.00 -17.60
CA GLY A 239 5.67 6.29 -18.66
C GLY A 239 5.38 5.16 -19.64
N GLU A 240 6.34 4.28 -19.89
CA GLU A 240 6.20 3.13 -20.79
C GLU A 240 5.55 1.88 -20.18
N TRP A 241 5.39 1.81 -18.85
CA TRP A 241 4.89 0.61 -18.15
C TRP A 241 3.39 0.38 -18.33
N PHE A 242 2.61 1.46 -18.27
CA PHE A 242 1.14 1.45 -18.33
C PHE A 242 0.64 2.56 -19.26
N LEU A 243 -0.64 2.51 -19.62
CA LEU A 243 -1.23 3.49 -20.52
C LEU A 243 -1.16 4.90 -19.91
N PRO A 244 -0.65 5.91 -20.64
CA PRO A 244 -0.55 7.27 -20.12
C PRO A 244 -1.87 7.88 -19.63
N SER A 245 -3.00 7.43 -20.19
CA SER A 245 -4.35 7.86 -19.77
C SER A 245 -4.66 7.54 -18.30
N LEU A 246 -3.99 6.55 -17.70
CA LEU A 246 -4.17 6.17 -16.31
C LEU A 246 -3.82 7.31 -15.34
N ARG A 247 -2.87 8.19 -15.73
CA ARG A 247 -2.49 9.39 -14.95
C ARG A 247 -3.63 10.40 -14.76
N SER A 248 -4.67 10.35 -15.60
CA SER A 248 -5.84 11.24 -15.45
C SER A 248 -6.72 10.93 -14.22
N TYR A 249 -6.45 9.79 -13.57
CA TYR A 249 -7.11 9.34 -12.34
C TYR A 249 -6.36 9.72 -11.06
N THR A 250 -5.21 10.41 -11.13
CA THR A 250 -4.52 10.88 -9.92
C THR A 250 -5.43 11.78 -9.09
N GLY A 251 -5.65 11.42 -7.82
CA GLY A 251 -6.58 12.09 -6.91
C GLY A 251 -8.07 11.79 -7.18
N ARG A 252 -8.37 10.91 -8.13
CA ARG A 252 -9.71 10.44 -8.49
C ARG A 252 -9.72 8.94 -8.77
N GLU A 253 -8.88 8.19 -8.05
CA GLU A 253 -8.69 6.75 -8.20
C GLU A 253 -10.02 5.99 -8.02
N HIS A 254 -10.92 6.51 -7.16
CA HIS A 254 -12.29 6.00 -6.98
C HIS A 254 -13.18 6.03 -8.25
N GLN A 255 -12.74 6.70 -9.32
CA GLN A 255 -13.46 6.77 -10.60
C GLN A 255 -13.03 5.68 -11.59
N LEU A 256 -11.98 4.91 -11.29
CA LEU A 256 -11.57 3.77 -12.12
C LEU A 256 -12.69 2.71 -12.15
N PRO A 257 -13.16 2.26 -13.33
CA PRO A 257 -14.24 1.27 -13.43
C PRO A 257 -13.79 -0.16 -13.12
N ILE A 258 -12.48 -0.40 -13.14
CA ILE A 258 -11.81 -1.61 -12.64
C ILE A 258 -10.49 -1.16 -12.02
N ASP A 259 -9.97 -1.92 -11.07
CA ASP A 259 -8.65 -1.68 -10.47
C ASP A 259 -7.80 -2.95 -10.58
N SER A 260 -6.57 -2.93 -10.05
CA SER A 260 -5.58 -4.00 -10.20
C SER A 260 -6.04 -5.36 -9.65
N HIS A 261 -7.04 -5.42 -8.77
CA HIS A 261 -7.62 -6.70 -8.34
C HIS A 261 -8.25 -7.51 -9.50
N GLY A 262 -8.50 -6.88 -10.65
CA GLY A 262 -8.89 -7.57 -11.89
C GLY A 262 -7.87 -8.62 -12.37
N TRP A 263 -6.58 -8.49 -12.02
CA TRP A 263 -5.57 -9.51 -12.34
C TRP A 263 -5.92 -10.86 -11.69
N TYR A 264 -6.39 -10.86 -10.45
CA TYR A 264 -6.80 -12.08 -9.75
C TYR A 264 -7.96 -12.78 -10.47
N ALA A 265 -8.94 -12.01 -10.93
CA ALA A 265 -10.07 -12.53 -11.69
C ALA A 265 -9.63 -13.21 -13.01
N LEU A 266 -8.64 -12.64 -13.70
CA LEU A 266 -8.14 -13.19 -14.96
C LEU A 266 -7.27 -14.44 -14.76
N ILE A 267 -6.55 -14.54 -13.64
CA ILE A 267 -5.75 -15.72 -13.29
C ILE A 267 -6.63 -16.87 -12.77
N ALA A 268 -7.74 -16.56 -12.09
CA ALA A 268 -8.62 -17.56 -11.50
C ALA A 268 -9.11 -18.60 -12.53
N PRO A 269 -9.19 -19.90 -12.16
CA PRO A 269 -8.93 -20.48 -10.84
C PRO A 269 -7.48 -20.97 -10.64
N ARG A 270 -6.52 -20.57 -11.49
CA ARG A 270 -5.12 -21.06 -11.45
C ARG A 270 -4.38 -20.56 -10.20
N LEU A 271 -3.28 -21.21 -9.87
CA LEU A 271 -2.56 -20.99 -8.61
C LEU A 271 -1.89 -19.61 -8.62
N CYS A 272 -2.14 -18.80 -7.60
CA CYS A 272 -1.60 -17.46 -7.48
C CYS A 272 -1.15 -17.19 -6.04
N LEU A 273 0.12 -16.86 -5.85
CA LEU A 273 0.70 -16.44 -4.58
C LEU A 273 1.10 -14.96 -4.65
N ILE A 274 0.54 -14.17 -3.74
CA ILE A 274 1.03 -12.84 -3.43
C ILE A 274 1.93 -12.93 -2.21
N HIS A 275 3.22 -12.63 -2.41
CA HIS A 275 4.23 -12.67 -1.36
C HIS A 275 4.66 -11.24 -1.02
N THR A 276 4.11 -10.69 0.08
CA THR A 276 4.22 -9.27 0.49
C THR A 276 4.96 -9.12 1.81
N ALA A 277 5.53 -7.94 2.08
CA ALA A 277 6.25 -7.63 3.33
C ALA A 277 5.47 -6.68 4.21
N HIS A 278 5.68 -6.77 5.53
CA HIS A 278 5.06 -5.87 6.50
C HIS A 278 5.41 -4.39 6.26
N ASN A 279 6.68 -4.09 5.96
CA ASN A 279 7.19 -2.74 5.80
C ASN A 279 7.72 -2.49 4.38
N ASP A 280 7.03 -3.01 3.38
CA ASP A 280 7.39 -2.78 1.98
C ASP A 280 6.96 -1.37 1.53
N GLY A 281 7.95 -0.51 1.25
CA GLY A 281 7.75 0.84 0.72
C GLY A 281 6.82 0.93 -0.49
N CYS A 282 6.76 -0.12 -1.30
CA CYS A 282 6.01 -0.17 -2.55
C CYS A 282 4.61 -0.79 -2.38
N GLU A 283 4.31 -1.40 -1.22
CA GLU A 283 3.12 -2.22 -1.01
C GLU A 283 2.52 -2.02 0.39
N PRO A 284 1.58 -1.08 0.52
CA PRO A 284 0.75 -1.01 1.72
C PRO A 284 -0.02 -2.33 1.88
N THR A 285 0.24 -3.05 2.98
CA THR A 285 -0.39 -4.35 3.27
C THR A 285 -1.92 -4.28 3.30
N PHE A 286 -2.49 -3.11 3.65
CA PHE A 286 -3.93 -2.87 3.59
C PHE A 286 -4.47 -2.97 2.17
N ALA A 287 -3.84 -2.30 1.20
CA ALA A 287 -4.22 -2.36 -0.21
C ALA A 287 -4.11 -3.78 -0.76
N VAL A 288 -3.02 -4.48 -0.42
CA VAL A 288 -2.82 -5.89 -0.80
C VAL A 288 -3.96 -6.77 -0.29
N GLU A 289 -4.30 -6.66 0.99
CA GLU A 289 -5.34 -7.49 1.60
C GLU A 289 -6.73 -7.21 1.00
N LYS A 290 -7.07 -5.94 0.74
CA LYS A 290 -8.35 -5.59 0.09
C LYS A 290 -8.45 -6.14 -1.33
N GLY A 291 -7.38 -6.02 -2.13
CA GLY A 291 -7.33 -6.62 -3.46
C GLY A 291 -7.45 -8.15 -3.43
N TYR A 292 -6.70 -8.79 -2.51
CA TYR A 292 -6.74 -10.24 -2.27
C TYR A 292 -8.15 -10.72 -1.90
N LEU A 293 -8.84 -10.05 -0.98
CA LEU A 293 -10.17 -10.45 -0.52
C LEU A 293 -11.22 -10.37 -1.63
N GLU A 294 -11.18 -9.36 -2.50
CA GLU A 294 -12.04 -9.31 -3.68
C GLU A 294 -11.71 -10.43 -4.68
N GLY A 295 -10.43 -10.69 -4.92
CA GLY A 295 -9.98 -11.84 -5.73
C GLY A 295 -10.49 -13.16 -5.16
N LYS A 296 -10.41 -13.36 -3.84
CA LYS A 296 -10.84 -14.57 -3.14
C LYS A 296 -12.33 -14.88 -3.37
N LYS A 297 -13.18 -13.86 -3.54
CA LYS A 297 -14.60 -14.06 -3.90
C LYS A 297 -14.76 -14.77 -5.24
N VAL A 298 -13.96 -14.40 -6.25
CA VAL A 298 -13.95 -15.08 -7.57
C VAL A 298 -13.48 -16.51 -7.44
N TYR A 299 -12.37 -16.75 -6.76
CA TYR A 299 -11.84 -18.11 -6.56
C TYR A 299 -12.84 -19.00 -5.83
N ARG A 300 -13.56 -18.46 -4.82
CA ARG A 300 -14.64 -19.17 -4.12
C ARG A 300 -15.81 -19.47 -5.06
N PHE A 301 -16.23 -18.50 -5.87
CA PHE A 301 -17.30 -18.68 -6.85
C PHE A 301 -16.98 -19.80 -7.85
N LEU A 302 -15.72 -19.89 -8.29
CA LEU A 302 -15.25 -20.94 -9.19
C LEU A 302 -14.99 -22.30 -8.51
N GLY A 303 -15.13 -22.39 -7.19
CA GLY A 303 -14.93 -23.64 -6.44
C GLY A 303 -13.48 -23.95 -6.06
N TYR A 304 -12.55 -23.01 -6.21
CA TYR A 304 -11.12 -23.17 -5.91
C TYR A 304 -10.59 -22.09 -4.94
N PRO A 305 -11.25 -21.81 -3.80
CA PRO A 305 -10.81 -20.77 -2.88
C PRO A 305 -9.36 -20.98 -2.39
N GLN A 306 -8.90 -22.23 -2.31
CA GLN A 306 -7.55 -22.59 -1.87
C GLN A 306 -6.43 -22.20 -2.86
N ASN A 307 -6.74 -21.86 -4.11
CA ASN A 307 -5.72 -21.62 -5.14
C ASN A 307 -5.16 -20.18 -5.12
N LEU A 308 -5.76 -19.27 -4.35
CA LEU A 308 -5.23 -17.91 -4.14
C LEU A 308 -4.63 -17.82 -2.74
N TYR A 309 -3.33 -17.50 -2.67
CA TYR A 309 -2.52 -17.44 -1.46
C TYR A 309 -2.03 -16.02 -1.20
N LEU A 310 -1.94 -15.68 0.08
CA LEU A 310 -1.33 -14.46 0.59
C LEU A 310 -0.32 -14.85 1.67
N SER A 311 0.94 -14.50 1.46
CA SER A 311 2.00 -14.70 2.45
C SER A 311 2.60 -13.35 2.85
N TYR A 312 2.68 -13.12 4.16
CA TYR A 312 3.33 -11.96 4.76
C TYR A 312 4.70 -12.35 5.30
N ARG A 313 5.71 -11.55 4.97
CA ARG A 313 7.07 -11.67 5.52
C ARG A 313 7.47 -10.44 6.32
N SER A 314 8.39 -10.64 7.26
CA SER A 314 9.03 -9.54 7.98
C SER A 314 10.02 -8.78 7.08
N GLY A 315 10.28 -7.51 7.42
CA GLY A 315 11.18 -6.65 6.65
C GLY A 315 10.47 -5.85 5.56
N GLY A 316 11.23 -5.40 4.57
CA GLY A 316 10.78 -4.47 3.54
C GLY A 316 10.85 -5.03 2.12
N HIS A 317 10.97 -4.13 1.15
CA HIS A 317 11.04 -4.48 -0.27
C HIS A 317 12.23 -5.40 -0.57
N THR A 318 13.40 -5.00 -0.07
CA THR A 318 14.68 -5.70 -0.18
C THR A 318 15.28 -5.96 1.21
N PRO A 319 16.24 -6.90 1.34
CA PRO A 319 16.74 -7.82 0.30
C PRO A 319 15.79 -8.99 0.00
N ILE A 320 16.06 -9.69 -1.11
CA ILE A 320 15.60 -11.07 -1.32
C ILE A 320 16.63 -11.96 -0.63
N THR A 321 16.21 -12.82 0.29
CA THR A 321 17.10 -13.69 1.08
C THR A 321 17.03 -15.11 0.52
N GLU A 322 18.01 -15.94 0.87
CA GLU A 322 17.99 -17.37 0.52
C GLU A 322 16.76 -18.09 1.09
N GLU A 323 16.30 -17.70 2.28
CA GLU A 323 15.06 -18.22 2.89
C GLU A 323 13.84 -17.86 2.05
N HIS A 324 13.72 -16.61 1.58
CA HIS A 324 12.63 -16.21 0.68
C HIS A 324 12.67 -17.00 -0.64
N VAL A 325 13.87 -17.26 -1.18
CA VAL A 325 14.04 -18.07 -2.39
C VAL A 325 13.57 -19.50 -2.15
N ALA A 326 14.02 -20.11 -1.06
CA ALA A 326 13.64 -21.47 -0.68
C ALA A 326 12.12 -21.59 -0.48
N GLU A 327 11.51 -20.68 0.28
CA GLU A 327 10.07 -20.64 0.55
C GLU A 327 9.24 -20.55 -0.75
N ASN A 328 9.66 -19.70 -1.70
CA ASN A 328 8.97 -19.57 -2.98
C ASN A 328 9.10 -20.83 -3.86
N MET A 329 10.26 -21.49 -3.82
CA MET A 329 10.43 -22.75 -4.54
C MET A 329 9.72 -23.92 -3.86
N ASP A 330 9.66 -23.95 -2.53
CA ASP A 330 8.89 -24.94 -1.77
C ASP A 330 7.39 -24.84 -2.09
N TRP A 331 6.88 -23.62 -2.29
CA TRP A 331 5.51 -23.43 -2.76
C TRP A 331 5.29 -24.02 -4.15
N PHE A 332 6.17 -23.75 -5.12
CA PHE A 332 6.06 -24.35 -6.46
C PHE A 332 6.11 -25.88 -6.40
N ASP A 333 7.05 -26.44 -5.65
CA ASP A 333 7.15 -27.89 -5.51
C ASP A 333 5.90 -28.49 -4.85
N LEU A 334 5.31 -27.81 -3.87
CA LEU A 334 4.06 -28.27 -3.26
C LEU A 334 2.90 -28.26 -4.26
N VAL A 335 2.68 -27.14 -4.96
CA VAL A 335 1.51 -26.99 -5.84
C VAL A 335 1.64 -27.77 -7.16
N PHE A 336 2.85 -28.23 -7.48
CA PHE A 336 3.11 -29.16 -8.58
C PHE A 336 3.22 -30.62 -8.12
N ASP A 337 2.75 -30.95 -6.91
CA ASP A 337 2.75 -32.31 -6.34
C ASP A 337 4.14 -32.97 -6.30
N ARG A 338 5.19 -32.15 -6.12
CA ARG A 338 6.60 -32.56 -6.00
C ARG A 338 7.05 -32.71 -4.55
N LEU A 339 6.24 -32.24 -3.59
CA LEU A 339 6.40 -32.49 -2.15
C LEU A 339 5.23 -33.34 -1.63
N ASP A 340 5.53 -34.37 -0.84
CA ASP A 340 4.52 -35.15 -0.13
C ASP A 340 4.08 -34.41 1.15
N SER A 341 3.17 -33.45 0.98
CA SER A 341 2.57 -32.72 2.08
C SER A 341 1.08 -32.54 1.88
N LYS A 342 0.30 -32.88 2.91
CA LYS A 342 -1.14 -32.64 2.97
C LYS A 342 -1.51 -31.29 3.57
N GLN A 343 -0.52 -30.48 3.95
CA GLN A 343 -0.73 -29.17 4.56
C GLN A 343 -0.75 -28.07 3.49
N PRO A 344 -1.59 -27.03 3.66
CA PRO A 344 -1.53 -25.86 2.80
C PRO A 344 -0.17 -25.17 2.93
N ALA A 345 0.35 -24.65 1.81
CA ALA A 345 1.65 -23.99 1.77
C ALA A 345 1.76 -22.82 2.76
N PHE A 346 0.68 -22.04 2.84
CA PHE A 346 0.55 -20.88 3.70
C PHE A 346 -0.81 -20.93 4.39
N CYS A 347 -0.81 -20.65 5.70
CA CYS A 347 -2.04 -20.37 6.42
C CYS A 347 -2.52 -18.97 6.04
N GLU A 348 -3.81 -18.81 5.73
CA GLU A 348 -4.39 -17.49 5.50
C GLU A 348 -4.37 -16.72 6.83
N LYS A 349 -3.62 -15.62 6.86
CA LYS A 349 -3.55 -14.69 7.98
C LYS A 349 -3.83 -13.29 7.49
N LEU A 350 -5.04 -12.81 7.76
CA LEU A 350 -5.43 -11.43 7.50
C LEU A 350 -5.00 -10.57 8.70
N ILE A 351 -4.33 -9.45 8.43
CA ILE A 351 -3.83 -8.53 9.46
C ILE A 351 -4.61 -7.22 9.51
N HIS A 352 -5.49 -6.98 8.53
CA HIS A 352 -6.37 -5.80 8.49
C HIS A 352 -7.86 -6.12 8.60
N ASP A 353 -8.27 -7.36 8.36
CA ASP A 353 -9.66 -7.78 8.41
C ASP A 353 -10.27 -7.57 9.80
N PHE A 354 -11.46 -6.98 9.81
CA PHE A 354 -12.18 -6.62 11.02
C PHE A 354 -13.65 -6.95 10.87
N ASN A 355 -14.10 -7.96 11.61
CA ASN A 355 -15.49 -8.36 11.64
C ASN A 355 -16.27 -7.52 12.67
N TRP A 356 -16.85 -6.41 12.21
CA TRP A 356 -17.62 -5.51 13.08
C TRP A 356 -18.82 -6.19 13.75
N ARG A 357 -19.51 -7.11 13.06
CA ARG A 357 -20.68 -7.79 13.64
C ARG A 357 -20.28 -8.68 14.81
N GLU A 358 -19.19 -9.42 14.65
CA GLU A 358 -18.61 -10.23 15.72
C GLU A 358 -18.12 -9.35 16.87
N TRP A 359 -17.39 -8.27 16.57
CA TRP A 359 -16.95 -7.31 17.59
C TRP A 359 -18.13 -6.72 18.37
N LYS A 360 -19.18 -6.25 17.68
CA LYS A 360 -20.39 -5.67 18.31
C LYS A 360 -21.10 -6.69 19.19
N SER A 361 -21.12 -7.96 18.81
CA SER A 361 -21.77 -9.02 19.60
C SER A 361 -21.15 -9.24 20.99
N GLN A 362 -19.93 -8.74 21.21
CA GLN A 362 -19.23 -8.83 22.49
C GLN A 362 -19.58 -7.67 23.46
N LEU A 363 -20.32 -6.66 22.99
CA LEU A 363 -20.71 -5.49 23.78
C LEU A 363 -22.03 -5.70 24.51
N SER A 364 -22.17 -5.09 25.68
CA SER A 364 -23.42 -5.04 26.43
C SER A 364 -24.28 -3.85 26.00
N ASP A 365 -25.58 -3.88 26.32
CA ASP A 365 -26.49 -2.75 26.09
C ASP A 365 -25.99 -1.45 26.74
N GLN A 366 -25.30 -1.56 27.88
CA GLN A 366 -24.70 -0.41 28.57
C GLN A 366 -23.53 0.19 27.77
N ASP A 367 -22.72 -0.63 27.10
CA ASP A 367 -21.62 -0.14 26.27
C ASP A 367 -22.16 0.61 25.04
N LEU A 368 -23.34 0.23 24.54
CA LEU A 368 -24.02 0.83 23.39
C LEU A 368 -24.85 2.08 23.75
N GLN A 369 -25.08 2.33 25.05
CA GLN A 369 -25.90 3.44 25.49
C GLN A 369 -25.14 4.77 25.36
N VAL A 370 -25.63 5.64 24.47
CA VAL A 370 -25.11 7.01 24.31
C VAL A 370 -25.34 7.81 25.60
N PRO A 371 -24.31 8.52 26.12
CA PRO A 371 -24.47 9.36 27.31
C PRO A 371 -25.31 10.62 27.00
N ASN A 372 -26.14 11.01 27.97
CA ASN A 372 -26.99 12.21 27.89
C ASN A 372 -26.24 13.53 28.14
N GLY A 373 -24.93 13.49 28.37
CA GLY A 373 -24.16 14.69 28.73
C GLY A 373 -23.73 15.54 27.55
N ASN A 374 -22.68 16.33 27.80
CA ASN A 374 -22.11 17.30 26.86
C ASN A 374 -21.39 16.61 25.67
N PRO A 375 -20.97 17.35 24.63
CA PRO A 375 -20.28 16.75 23.49
C PRO A 375 -19.00 16.00 23.86
N LEU A 376 -18.24 16.47 24.85
CA LEU A 376 -17.03 15.79 25.34
C LEU A 376 -17.32 14.37 25.83
N GLU A 377 -18.38 14.17 26.62
CA GLU A 377 -18.77 12.83 27.10
C GLU A 377 -19.17 11.90 25.95
N ARG A 378 -19.83 12.43 24.92
CA ARG A 378 -20.26 11.67 23.73
C ARG A 378 -19.08 11.29 22.83
N ILE A 379 -18.12 12.19 22.67
CA ILE A 379 -16.85 11.92 22.00
C ILE A 379 -16.11 10.80 22.75
N LEU A 380 -15.94 10.92 24.06
CA LEU A 380 -15.27 9.90 24.88
C LEU A 380 -15.97 8.54 24.81
N TRP A 381 -17.30 8.52 24.83
CA TRP A 381 -18.08 7.30 24.61
C TRP A 381 -17.74 6.64 23.27
N SER A 382 -17.70 7.41 22.18
CA SER A 382 -17.42 6.86 20.84
C SER A 382 -16.00 6.28 20.69
N LEU A 383 -15.06 6.76 21.50
CA LEU A 383 -13.69 6.23 21.57
C LEU A 383 -13.59 4.95 22.39
N GLY A 384 -14.66 4.56 23.08
CA GLY A 384 -14.71 3.38 23.94
C GLY A 384 -14.00 3.56 25.28
N GLN A 385 -13.83 2.46 26.01
CA GLN A 385 -13.31 2.44 27.37
C GLN A 385 -11.79 2.21 27.36
N LYS A 386 -11.01 3.27 27.63
CA LYS A 386 -9.57 3.14 27.85
C LYS A 386 -9.30 2.15 28.99
N PRO A 387 -8.49 1.10 28.78
CA PRO A 387 -8.19 0.13 29.82
C PRO A 387 -7.32 0.77 30.92
N LYS A 388 -7.38 0.22 32.13
CA LYS A 388 -6.53 0.67 33.26
C LYS A 388 -5.04 0.42 33.00
N GLU A 389 -4.73 -0.70 32.35
CA GLU A 389 -3.39 -1.07 31.97
C GLU A 389 -3.34 -1.27 30.45
N ILE A 390 -2.37 -0.62 29.81
CA ILE A 390 -2.05 -0.81 28.41
C ILE A 390 -0.74 -1.59 28.39
N ARG A 391 -0.78 -2.81 27.83
CA ARG A 391 0.41 -3.64 27.63
C ARG A 391 1.43 -2.84 26.82
N SER A 392 2.64 -2.72 27.36
CA SER A 392 3.80 -2.30 26.59
C SER A 392 3.94 -3.24 25.39
N ASN A 393 4.27 -2.69 24.23
CA ASN A 393 4.67 -3.48 23.08
C ASN A 393 5.95 -4.28 23.44
N ASN A 394 5.97 -5.59 23.12
CA ASN A 394 7.05 -6.54 23.45
C ASN A 394 8.31 -6.33 22.58
N MET A 395 8.72 -5.09 22.37
CA MET A 395 9.89 -4.76 21.57
C MET A 395 11.17 -4.99 22.38
N ALA A 396 12.19 -5.60 21.76
CA ALA A 396 13.43 -5.99 22.44
C ALA A 396 14.30 -4.82 22.91
N SER A 397 14.09 -3.61 22.35
CA SER A 397 14.86 -2.40 22.63
C SER A 397 13.94 -1.24 22.97
N SER A 398 14.34 -0.42 23.96
CA SER A 398 13.63 0.80 24.34
C SER A 398 13.65 1.88 23.25
N PHE A 399 14.60 1.85 22.32
CA PHE A 399 14.70 2.81 21.22
C PHE A 399 14.68 2.13 19.86
N LEU A 400 14.37 2.90 18.81
CA LEU A 400 14.61 2.47 17.44
C LEU A 400 16.10 2.21 17.22
N ASN A 401 16.43 1.02 16.74
CA ASN A 401 17.79 0.67 16.38
C ASN A 401 18.12 1.09 14.93
N LEU A 402 19.36 0.89 14.50
CA LEU A 402 19.82 1.29 13.17
C LEU A 402 19.07 0.52 12.07
N ALA A 403 18.96 -0.80 12.19
CA ALA A 403 18.30 -1.65 11.20
C ALA A 403 16.79 -1.32 11.07
N GLU A 404 16.11 -1.04 12.18
CA GLU A 404 14.73 -0.55 12.16
C GLU A 404 14.63 0.81 11.45
N SER A 405 15.57 1.71 11.70
CA SER A 405 15.56 3.03 11.05
C SER A 405 15.89 2.98 9.56
N GLU A 406 16.77 2.06 9.15
CA GLU A 406 17.09 1.76 7.76
C GLU A 406 15.90 1.14 7.04
N LEU A 407 15.22 0.17 7.67
CA LEU A 407 14.00 -0.45 7.15
C LEU A 407 12.91 0.59 6.87
N MET A 408 12.70 1.51 7.81
CA MET A 408 11.73 2.59 7.68
C MET A 408 12.25 3.78 6.86
N THR A 409 13.48 3.72 6.37
CA THR A 409 14.13 4.75 5.52
C THR A 409 14.18 6.15 6.12
N HIS A 410 14.24 6.25 7.46
CA HIS A 410 14.13 7.51 8.20
C HIS A 410 15.16 8.59 7.82
N ASP A 411 16.32 8.20 7.26
CA ASP A 411 17.40 9.11 6.85
C ASP A 411 17.49 9.30 5.32
N ARG A 412 16.56 8.74 4.53
CA ARG A 412 16.60 8.77 3.06
C ARG A 412 16.63 10.18 2.48
N TRP A 413 15.97 11.13 3.14
CA TRP A 413 15.96 12.55 2.77
C TRP A 413 16.54 13.45 3.86
N HIS A 414 17.56 12.97 4.56
CA HIS A 414 18.24 13.72 5.61
C HIS A 414 18.72 15.09 5.11
N VAL A 415 18.60 16.09 6.00
CA VAL A 415 19.10 17.45 5.78
C VAL A 415 20.28 17.69 6.70
N GLU A 416 21.44 18.06 6.15
CA GLU A 416 22.72 18.20 6.89
C GLU A 416 22.64 19.10 8.13
N THR A 417 21.80 20.13 8.10
CA THR A 417 21.61 21.08 9.22
C THR A 417 20.65 20.57 10.31
N THR A 418 20.28 19.29 10.27
CA THR A 418 19.33 18.69 11.22
C THR A 418 19.90 17.44 11.88
N THR A 419 19.47 17.21 13.12
CA THR A 419 19.84 16.06 13.94
C THR A 419 18.60 15.24 14.23
N ARG A 420 18.74 13.91 14.20
CA ARG A 420 17.74 12.95 14.68
C ARG A 420 18.15 12.39 16.05
N LEU A 421 17.23 12.40 17.01
CA LEU A 421 17.41 11.88 18.36
C LEU A 421 16.33 10.83 18.69
N PRO A 422 16.68 9.54 18.82
CA PRO A 422 15.73 8.51 19.22
C PRO A 422 15.16 8.75 20.62
N VAL A 423 13.85 8.54 20.75
CA VAL A 423 13.09 8.70 22.00
C VAL A 423 12.11 7.54 22.19
N HIS A 424 11.68 7.35 23.44
CA HIS A 424 10.49 6.56 23.74
C HIS A 424 9.72 7.15 24.92
N PHE A 425 8.41 6.90 24.94
CA PHE A 425 7.48 7.45 25.92
C PHE A 425 6.24 6.57 26.08
N GLY A 426 5.42 6.87 27.10
CA GLY A 426 4.18 6.16 27.38
C GLY A 426 4.37 4.64 27.49
N CYS A 427 3.52 3.88 26.79
CA CYS A 427 3.56 2.42 26.74
C CYS A 427 4.61 1.90 25.74
N ASN A 428 5.84 2.42 25.83
CA ASN A 428 6.97 2.13 24.94
C ASN A 428 6.67 2.46 23.46
N VAL A 429 5.99 3.58 23.24
CA VAL A 429 5.92 4.21 21.91
C VAL A 429 7.30 4.74 21.59
N ARG A 430 7.87 4.30 20.47
CA ARG A 430 9.21 4.66 20.02
C ARG A 430 9.10 5.63 18.86
N GLY A 431 9.98 6.62 18.82
CA GLY A 431 9.99 7.63 17.77
C GLY A 431 11.32 8.36 17.71
N ASN A 432 11.31 9.49 17.02
CA ASN A 432 12.47 10.35 16.86
C ASN A 432 12.10 11.82 17.02
N LEU A 433 13.00 12.57 17.64
CA LEU A 433 13.02 14.02 17.56
C LEU A 433 13.91 14.46 16.41
N TYR A 434 13.42 15.39 15.61
CA TYR A 434 14.16 16.05 14.54
C TYR A 434 14.29 17.53 14.87
N TYR A 435 15.50 18.08 14.83
CA TYR A 435 15.75 19.47 15.19
C TYR A 435 17.04 20.00 14.58
N ASN A 436 17.15 21.32 14.42
CA ASN A 436 18.42 21.96 14.08
C ASN A 436 19.26 22.14 15.35
N PRO A 437 20.46 21.52 15.47
CA PRO A 437 21.29 21.58 16.67
C PRO A 437 21.85 22.98 16.96
N ASN A 438 21.83 23.88 15.98
CA ASN A 438 22.28 25.27 16.11
C ASN A 438 21.16 26.22 16.58
N SER A 439 19.95 25.72 16.82
CA SER A 439 18.84 26.55 17.29
C SER A 439 19.17 27.12 18.67
N GLU A 440 19.16 28.44 18.79
CA GLU A 440 19.36 29.13 20.06
C GLU A 440 18.03 29.31 20.80
N GLY A 441 18.04 29.13 22.12
CA GLY A 441 16.86 29.35 22.95
C GLY A 441 15.90 28.16 23.00
N SER A 442 14.67 28.44 23.41
CA SER A 442 13.60 27.46 23.60
C SER A 442 12.62 27.57 22.43
N VAL A 443 12.50 26.53 21.62
CA VAL A 443 11.76 26.57 20.33
C VAL A 443 10.43 25.81 20.42
N PRO A 444 9.43 26.15 19.59
CA PRO A 444 8.17 25.39 19.53
C PRO A 444 8.40 23.92 19.15
N VAL A 445 7.51 23.06 19.63
CA VAL A 445 7.51 21.63 19.34
C VAL A 445 6.30 21.29 18.47
N ILE A 446 6.55 20.56 17.39
CA ILE A 446 5.52 20.03 16.51
C ILE A 446 5.47 18.51 16.70
N ILE A 447 4.31 17.96 17.03
CA ILE A 447 4.07 16.52 16.97
C ILE A 447 3.51 16.21 15.58
N TRP A 448 4.27 15.45 14.79
CA TRP A 448 3.88 15.02 13.44
C TRP A 448 3.05 13.73 13.50
N LEU A 449 1.85 13.78 12.93
CA LEU A 449 0.90 12.69 12.84
C LEU A 449 0.64 12.35 11.36
N HIS A 450 1.09 11.17 10.97
CA HIS A 450 1.14 10.72 9.58
C HIS A 450 -0.23 10.21 9.07
N PRO A 451 -0.40 10.00 7.75
CA PRO A 451 -1.67 9.57 7.18
C PRO A 451 -1.80 8.03 7.26
N PHE A 452 -2.60 7.38 6.41
CA PHE A 452 -2.80 5.91 6.39
C PHE A 452 -1.58 5.13 5.83
N SER A 453 -0.39 5.46 6.32
CA SER A 453 0.90 4.95 5.87
C SER A 453 1.24 3.58 6.48
N TYR A 454 0.54 2.52 6.04
CA TYR A 454 0.62 1.19 6.65
C TYR A 454 2.04 0.61 6.69
N HIS A 455 2.82 0.86 5.64
CA HIS A 455 4.13 0.26 5.43
C HIS A 455 5.28 1.08 6.01
N SER A 456 5.21 2.42 5.93
CA SER A 456 6.32 3.34 6.27
C SER A 456 6.05 4.21 7.50
N GLY A 457 4.85 4.14 8.09
CA GLY A 457 4.54 4.86 9.32
C GLY A 457 4.71 6.36 9.17
N TYR A 458 5.47 7.01 10.05
CA TYR A 458 5.63 8.46 9.98
C TYR A 458 6.53 8.98 8.86
N ASN A 459 7.33 8.10 8.25
CA ASN A 459 8.22 8.45 7.16
C ASN A 459 7.43 8.60 5.86
N GLU A 460 7.60 9.72 5.16
CA GLU A 460 7.02 9.88 3.82
C GLU A 460 7.65 8.88 2.85
N GLY A 461 6.83 8.25 2.01
CA GLY A 461 7.27 7.29 1.00
C GLY A 461 7.32 7.92 -0.38
N TYR A 462 6.24 7.74 -1.14
CA TYR A 462 6.07 8.31 -2.47
C TYR A 462 5.59 9.76 -2.41
N GLY A 463 6.04 10.57 -3.38
CA GLY A 463 5.63 11.96 -3.53
C GLY A 463 6.47 12.98 -2.75
N VAL A 464 7.58 12.59 -2.14
CA VAL A 464 8.48 13.53 -1.45
C VAL A 464 9.10 14.51 -2.46
N GLN A 465 8.98 15.80 -2.17
CA GLN A 465 9.55 16.89 -2.96
C GLN A 465 10.64 17.60 -2.17
N GLY A 466 11.90 17.28 -2.46
CA GLY A 466 13.08 17.80 -1.75
C GLY A 466 13.39 17.01 -0.47
N THR A 467 12.64 17.27 0.59
CA THR A 467 12.78 16.55 1.88
C THR A 467 11.43 16.40 2.58
N THR A 468 11.37 15.44 3.51
CA THR A 468 10.19 15.17 4.36
C THR A 468 9.85 16.35 5.27
N VAL A 469 8.58 16.43 5.69
CA VAL A 469 8.00 17.46 6.53
C VAL A 469 8.77 17.65 7.84
N TYR A 470 9.17 16.58 8.53
CA TYR A 470 9.84 16.69 9.82
C TYR A 470 11.27 17.24 9.69
N TYR A 471 11.99 16.89 8.61
CA TYR A 471 13.28 17.53 8.30
C TYR A 471 13.11 18.97 7.88
N ARG A 472 12.09 19.29 7.08
CA ARG A 472 11.81 20.64 6.63
C ARG A 472 11.48 21.57 7.79
N ILE A 473 10.58 21.14 8.68
CA ILE A 473 10.21 21.90 9.88
C ILE A 473 11.41 22.04 10.83
N ALA A 474 12.20 20.97 11.01
CA ALA A 474 13.41 21.03 11.83
C ALA A 474 14.42 22.06 11.29
N GLN A 475 14.57 22.15 9.96
CA GLN A 475 15.43 23.13 9.30
C GLN A 475 14.98 24.58 9.58
N GLN A 476 13.68 24.81 9.77
CA GLN A 476 13.10 26.12 10.12
C GLN A 476 13.21 26.45 11.62
N GLY A 477 13.98 25.67 12.40
CA GLY A 477 14.26 25.97 13.81
C GLY A 477 13.20 25.51 14.80
N CYS A 478 12.28 24.63 14.38
CA CYS A 478 11.37 23.95 15.30
C CYS A 478 11.94 22.58 15.72
N VAL A 479 11.40 22.01 16.80
CA VAL A 479 11.63 20.59 17.15
C VAL A 479 10.42 19.79 16.69
N VAL A 480 10.65 18.66 16.03
CA VAL A 480 9.57 17.77 15.56
C VAL A 480 9.66 16.43 16.24
N LEU A 481 8.61 16.02 16.94
CA LEU A 481 8.46 14.66 17.43
C LEU A 481 7.64 13.85 16.42
N ALA A 482 8.23 12.78 15.90
CA ALA A 482 7.58 11.87 14.97
C ALA A 482 7.64 10.43 15.49
N PHE A 483 6.52 9.72 15.37
CA PHE A 483 6.38 8.34 15.82
C PHE A 483 5.31 7.62 14.99
N ASP A 484 5.40 6.30 14.94
CA ASP A 484 4.39 5.49 14.25
C ASP A 484 3.12 5.41 15.10
N GLN A 485 1.98 5.73 14.48
CA GLN A 485 0.67 5.53 15.08
C GLN A 485 0.34 4.02 15.13
N LEU A 486 -0.56 3.63 16.04
CA LEU A 486 -0.98 2.24 16.20
C LEU A 486 -1.43 1.62 14.86
N GLY A 487 -0.86 0.48 14.47
CA GLY A 487 -1.27 -0.23 13.25
C GLY A 487 -0.54 0.23 11.99
N PHE A 488 0.52 1.03 12.12
CA PHE A 488 1.31 1.54 11.00
C PHE A 488 2.81 1.35 11.25
N GLY A 489 3.60 1.31 10.19
CA GLY A 489 5.06 1.20 10.26
C GLY A 489 5.52 0.03 11.13
N LEU A 490 6.41 0.28 12.10
CA LEU A 490 6.91 -0.75 13.02
C LEU A 490 5.87 -1.22 14.04
N ARG A 491 4.70 -0.57 14.09
CA ARG A 491 3.56 -0.92 14.94
C ARG A 491 2.41 -1.56 14.16
N LEU A 492 2.63 -1.96 12.90
CA LEU A 492 1.63 -2.59 12.04
C LEU A 492 0.89 -3.74 12.74
N LEU A 493 1.64 -4.69 13.29
CA LEU A 493 1.07 -5.88 13.96
C LEU A 493 0.47 -5.58 15.35
N GLU A 494 0.78 -4.43 15.96
CA GLU A 494 0.06 -3.99 17.16
C GLU A 494 -1.40 -3.66 16.82
N GLY A 495 -1.63 -3.16 15.59
CA GLY A 495 -2.97 -2.85 15.09
C GLY A 495 -3.82 -4.09 14.77
N SER A 496 -3.21 -5.19 14.31
CA SER A 496 -3.95 -6.42 13.98
C SER A 496 -4.50 -7.11 15.24
N GLU A 497 -3.74 -7.07 16.34
CA GLU A 497 -4.14 -7.71 17.61
C GLU A 497 -4.91 -6.77 18.56
N PHE A 498 -5.14 -5.52 18.16
CA PHE A 498 -5.64 -4.48 19.06
C PHE A 498 -6.98 -4.84 19.69
N TYR A 499 -7.97 -5.26 18.90
CA TYR A 499 -9.31 -5.58 19.42
C TYR A 499 -9.37 -6.91 20.17
N ASN A 500 -8.41 -7.81 19.95
CA ASN A 500 -8.24 -9.01 20.79
C ASN A 500 -7.78 -8.63 22.20
N ALA A 501 -6.88 -7.63 22.31
CA ALA A 501 -6.37 -7.16 23.58
C ALA A 501 -7.31 -6.17 24.29
N TYR A 502 -8.01 -5.32 23.54
CA TYR A 502 -8.82 -4.21 24.06
C TYR A 502 -10.17 -4.13 23.35
N PRO A 503 -11.08 -5.11 23.55
CA PRO A 503 -12.31 -5.22 22.77
C PRO A 503 -13.28 -4.05 22.97
N LYS A 504 -13.17 -3.30 24.07
CA LYS A 504 -14.06 -2.16 24.38
C LYS A 504 -13.44 -0.79 24.11
N TRP A 505 -12.21 -0.74 23.61
CA TRP A 505 -11.53 0.51 23.28
C TRP A 505 -11.36 0.64 21.77
N SER A 506 -11.14 1.84 21.27
CA SER A 506 -10.99 2.10 19.83
C SER A 506 -9.53 2.34 19.44
N LYS A 507 -9.15 1.99 18.21
CA LYS A 507 -7.82 2.29 17.66
C LYS A 507 -7.54 3.79 17.67
N LEU A 508 -8.54 4.61 17.32
CA LEU A 508 -8.43 6.07 17.39
C LEU A 508 -8.16 6.55 18.84
N GLY A 509 -8.88 6.00 19.81
CA GLY A 509 -8.66 6.28 21.23
C GLY A 509 -7.23 5.96 21.68
N ARG A 510 -6.65 4.86 21.18
CA ARG A 510 -5.24 4.53 21.45
C ARG A 510 -4.27 5.51 20.79
N MET A 511 -4.52 5.93 19.55
CA MET A 511 -3.69 6.93 18.87
C MET A 511 -3.68 8.26 19.63
N ILE A 512 -4.86 8.73 20.06
CA ILE A 512 -4.99 9.95 20.88
C ILE A 512 -4.24 9.79 22.21
N CYS A 513 -4.35 8.63 22.86
CA CYS A 513 -3.61 8.33 24.07
C CYS A 513 -2.09 8.37 23.85
N ASP A 514 -1.59 7.89 22.71
CA ASP A 514 -0.17 7.98 22.37
C ASP A 514 0.27 9.44 22.17
N VAL A 515 -0.60 10.32 21.62
CA VAL A 515 -0.35 11.78 21.57
C VAL A 515 -0.28 12.40 22.96
N GLN A 516 -1.21 12.04 23.85
CA GLN A 516 -1.18 12.51 25.24
C GLN A 516 0.11 12.09 25.96
N TYR A 517 0.58 10.86 25.76
CA TYR A 517 1.87 10.42 26.28
C TYR A 517 3.07 11.15 25.66
N ALA A 518 2.98 11.53 24.38
CA ALA A 518 3.99 12.37 23.76
C ALA A 518 4.04 13.76 24.42
N VAL A 519 2.89 14.34 24.77
CA VAL A 519 2.79 15.59 25.53
C VAL A 519 3.37 15.42 26.95
N ASP A 520 3.02 14.34 27.66
CA ASP A 520 3.59 14.03 28.99
C ASP A 520 5.12 13.90 28.93
N PHE A 521 5.66 13.31 27.85
CA PHE A 521 7.10 13.20 27.65
C PHE A 521 7.76 14.57 27.43
N LEU A 522 7.15 15.43 26.60
CA LEU A 522 7.70 16.75 26.28
C LEU A 522 7.64 17.71 27.47
N ILE A 523 6.58 17.66 28.28
CA ILE A 523 6.38 18.57 29.42
C ILE A 523 7.04 18.02 30.69
N ASP A 524 6.73 16.77 31.05
CA ASP A 524 7.10 16.20 32.34
C ASP A 524 8.36 15.33 32.27
N GLY A 525 8.87 15.04 31.07
CA GLY A 525 10.03 14.17 30.88
C GLY A 525 9.72 12.68 31.12
N THR A 526 8.45 12.28 31.06
CA THR A 526 8.01 10.89 31.30
C THR A 526 8.31 9.96 30.11
N GLY A 527 9.58 9.59 30.00
CA GLY A 527 10.10 8.74 28.93
C GLY A 527 11.64 8.74 28.95
N CYS A 528 12.27 8.39 27.84
CA CYS A 528 13.71 8.54 27.70
C CYS A 528 14.10 9.03 26.30
N SER A 529 15.27 9.67 26.23
CA SER A 529 15.96 10.04 24.99
C SER A 529 17.34 9.40 24.98
N LYS A 530 17.83 8.98 23.81
CA LYS A 530 19.16 8.35 23.66
C LYS A 530 20.34 9.33 23.87
N GLY A 531 20.02 10.61 24.08
CA GLY A 531 20.97 11.71 24.20
C GLY A 531 20.31 12.92 24.83
N LYS A 532 21.03 14.05 24.90
CA LYS A 532 20.53 15.27 25.50
C LYS A 532 19.37 15.85 24.69
N MET A 533 18.24 16.09 25.34
CA MET A 533 17.09 16.74 24.75
C MET A 533 17.43 18.17 24.28
N PRO A 534 16.95 18.61 23.11
CA PRO A 534 17.02 20.01 22.72
C PRO A 534 16.21 20.88 23.69
N LYS A 535 16.51 22.18 23.73
CA LYS A 535 15.72 23.14 24.51
C LYS A 535 14.39 23.36 23.80
N ILE A 536 13.30 22.96 24.46
CA ILE A 536 11.93 23.05 23.92
C ILE A 536 11.08 23.98 24.76
N ASN A 537 10.16 24.69 24.10
CA ASN A 537 9.19 25.53 24.77
C ASN A 537 7.93 24.71 25.05
N THR A 538 7.78 24.26 26.28
CA THR A 538 6.68 23.39 26.72
C THR A 538 5.32 24.07 26.71
N ASN A 539 5.25 25.40 26.56
CA ASN A 539 4.00 26.14 26.38
C ASN A 539 3.59 26.28 24.90
N HIS A 540 4.42 25.79 23.96
CA HIS A 540 4.24 25.90 22.51
C HIS A 540 4.34 24.51 21.86
N ILE A 541 3.40 23.63 22.20
CA ILE A 541 3.27 22.28 21.65
C ILE A 541 2.11 22.28 20.65
N TYR A 542 2.41 22.04 19.38
CA TYR A 542 1.44 22.01 18.30
C TYR A 542 1.36 20.64 17.66
N LEU A 543 0.20 20.31 17.12
CA LEU A 543 0.01 19.11 16.31
C LEU A 543 -0.01 19.48 14.83
N LEU A 544 0.65 18.68 14.00
CA LEU A 544 0.51 18.70 12.56
C LEU A 544 0.07 17.31 12.11
N GLY A 545 -1.10 17.24 11.47
CA GLY A 545 -1.67 15.99 11.00
C GLY A 545 -2.10 16.06 9.54
N TYR A 546 -1.91 14.95 8.82
CA TYR A 546 -2.37 14.74 7.45
C TYR A 546 -3.25 13.49 7.34
N SER A 547 -4.39 13.58 6.64
CA SER A 547 -5.40 12.51 6.49
C SER A 547 -5.77 11.92 7.87
N LEU A 548 -5.52 10.63 8.12
CA LEU A 548 -5.68 10.00 9.44
C LEU A 548 -5.08 10.86 10.57
N GLY A 549 -3.82 11.29 10.42
CA GLY A 549 -3.15 12.10 11.43
C GLY A 549 -3.81 13.46 11.64
N GLY A 550 -4.46 14.02 10.60
CA GLY A 550 -5.29 15.21 10.70
C GLY A 550 -6.52 14.99 11.58
N MET A 551 -7.17 13.83 11.44
CA MET A 551 -8.25 13.41 12.35
C MET A 551 -7.73 13.23 13.78
N VAL A 552 -6.65 12.44 13.97
CA VAL A 552 -6.07 12.19 15.30
C VAL A 552 -5.70 13.52 15.98
N GLY A 553 -5.10 14.45 15.24
CA GLY A 553 -4.72 15.76 15.74
C GLY A 553 -5.92 16.56 16.26
N LEU A 554 -7.03 16.59 15.52
CA LEU A 554 -8.23 17.31 15.96
C LEU A 554 -8.81 16.73 17.25
N TYR A 555 -8.97 15.41 17.32
CA TYR A 555 -9.45 14.76 18.54
C TYR A 555 -8.49 14.96 19.72
N ALA A 556 -7.17 14.84 19.50
CA ALA A 556 -6.20 15.02 20.56
C ALA A 556 -6.18 16.46 21.10
N ALA A 557 -6.24 17.45 20.22
CA ALA A 557 -6.35 18.85 20.62
C ALA A 557 -7.61 19.12 21.43
N ALA A 558 -8.77 18.60 21.00
CA ALA A 558 -10.04 18.75 21.72
C ALA A 558 -10.05 18.08 23.11
N LEU A 559 -9.20 17.08 23.35
CA LEU A 559 -9.17 16.29 24.58
C LEU A 559 -7.99 16.60 25.50
N ASP A 560 -7.05 17.46 25.11
CA ASP A 560 -5.89 17.84 25.90
C ASP A 560 -5.60 19.35 25.75
N ASP A 561 -5.90 20.12 26.80
CA ASP A 561 -5.75 21.58 26.82
C ASP A 561 -4.30 22.05 26.87
N ARG A 562 -3.33 21.13 27.10
CA ARG A 562 -1.90 21.45 27.07
C ARG A 562 -1.38 21.65 25.65
N ILE A 563 -2.14 21.21 24.65
CA ILE A 563 -1.82 21.38 23.24
C ILE A 563 -2.18 22.82 22.83
N SER A 564 -1.19 23.57 22.38
CA SER A 564 -1.29 25.00 22.04
C SER A 564 -2.05 25.26 20.74
N GLY A 565 -2.10 24.30 19.82
CA GLY A 565 -2.85 24.41 18.58
C GLY A 565 -2.68 23.20 17.66
N VAL A 566 -3.46 23.15 16.58
CA VAL A 566 -3.49 22.01 15.65
C VAL A 566 -3.62 22.47 14.20
N ALA A 567 -2.87 21.83 13.31
CA ALA A 567 -3.04 21.91 11.87
C ALA A 567 -3.50 20.55 11.32
N SER A 568 -4.66 20.52 10.66
CA SER A 568 -5.28 19.35 10.08
C SER A 568 -5.41 19.51 8.57
N PHE A 569 -4.68 18.69 7.82
CA PHE A 569 -4.73 18.62 6.36
C PHE A 569 -5.54 17.40 5.94
N CYS A 570 -6.57 17.59 5.13
CA CYS A 570 -7.44 16.51 4.62
C CYS A 570 -8.01 15.60 5.73
N GLY A 571 -8.25 16.15 6.92
CA GLY A 571 -8.37 15.34 8.13
C GLY A 571 -9.76 14.83 8.47
N PHE A 572 -10.83 15.34 7.85
CA PHE A 572 -12.19 14.93 8.21
C PHE A 572 -13.27 15.27 7.19
N THR A 573 -14.43 14.64 7.35
CA THR A 573 -15.74 15.08 6.86
C THR A 573 -16.71 15.00 8.04
N PRO A 574 -17.66 15.95 8.18
CA PRO A 574 -18.65 15.89 9.25
C PRO A 574 -19.40 14.55 9.29
N LEU A 575 -19.47 13.94 10.46
CA LEU A 575 -19.95 12.57 10.64
C LEU A 575 -21.42 12.39 10.22
N ARG A 576 -22.28 13.39 10.50
CA ARG A 576 -23.72 13.27 10.26
C ARG A 576 -24.09 13.32 8.78
N THR A 577 -23.33 14.07 7.98
CA THR A 577 -23.59 14.26 6.54
C THR A 577 -22.87 13.23 5.65
N ASP A 578 -21.93 12.49 6.23
CA ASP A 578 -21.04 11.55 5.55
C ASP A 578 -21.71 10.18 5.32
N THR A 579 -22.51 10.13 4.25
CA THR A 579 -23.31 8.97 3.85
C THR A 579 -22.64 8.17 2.73
N ASP A 580 -23.05 6.92 2.54
CA ASP A 580 -22.47 5.98 1.55
C ASP A 580 -22.55 6.46 0.09
N VAL A 581 -23.44 7.42 -0.21
CA VAL A 581 -23.57 7.98 -1.57
C VAL A 581 -22.55 9.08 -1.85
N LYS A 582 -21.87 9.60 -0.82
CA LYS A 582 -20.81 10.60 -0.93
C LYS A 582 -19.53 9.99 -1.50
N PRO A 583 -18.62 10.78 -2.08
CA PRO A 583 -17.36 10.28 -2.63
C PRO A 583 -16.52 9.46 -1.64
N THR A 584 -16.58 9.84 -0.35
CA THR A 584 -15.92 9.20 0.79
C THR A 584 -16.38 7.76 1.07
N GLY A 585 -17.54 7.35 0.54
CA GLY A 585 -18.18 6.08 0.90
C GLY A 585 -18.81 6.07 2.30
N GLY A 586 -19.00 7.24 2.90
CA GLY A 586 -19.62 7.40 4.21
C GLY A 586 -18.71 7.03 5.39
N ILE A 587 -19.26 7.09 6.60
CA ILE A 587 -18.55 6.77 7.85
C ILE A 587 -18.03 5.33 7.94
N ARG A 588 -18.36 4.44 6.99
CA ARG A 588 -17.89 3.05 6.95
C ARG A 588 -16.36 2.94 6.89
N ARG A 589 -15.68 3.92 6.29
CA ARG A 589 -14.21 3.98 6.33
C ARG A 589 -13.66 4.09 7.77
N ILE A 590 -14.40 4.76 8.66
CA ILE A 590 -13.99 4.99 10.05
C ILE A 590 -14.27 3.76 10.93
N TRP A 591 -15.43 3.13 10.82
CA TRP A 591 -15.82 2.05 11.74
C TRP A 591 -15.52 0.63 11.21
N GLU A 592 -15.50 0.43 9.90
CA GLU A 592 -15.30 -0.89 9.26
C GLU A 592 -13.93 -0.99 8.60
N HIS A 593 -13.65 -0.14 7.61
CA HIS A 593 -12.48 -0.36 6.74
C HIS A 593 -11.18 -0.28 7.52
N HIS A 594 -11.00 0.79 8.29
CA HIS A 594 -9.82 1.01 9.12
C HIS A 594 -10.06 0.64 10.60
N ALA A 595 -11.32 0.35 10.96
CA ALA A 595 -11.75 0.03 12.32
C ALA A 595 -11.19 1.02 13.37
N LEU A 596 -11.29 2.32 13.09
CA LEU A 596 -10.78 3.40 13.95
C LEU A 596 -11.71 3.69 15.11
N GLN A 597 -13.03 3.75 14.86
CA GLN A 597 -14.08 3.96 15.88
C GLN A 597 -15.30 3.04 15.64
N PRO A 598 -15.22 1.75 16.01
CA PRO A 598 -16.26 0.76 15.68
C PRO A 598 -17.66 1.09 16.23
N LEU A 599 -17.78 1.81 17.35
CA LEU A 599 -19.08 2.21 17.92
C LEU A 599 -19.92 3.04 16.95
N LEU A 600 -19.29 3.84 16.06
CA LEU A 600 -20.02 4.65 15.09
C LEU A 600 -20.83 3.80 14.09
N GLY A 601 -20.46 2.53 13.89
CA GLY A 601 -21.19 1.62 13.02
C GLY A 601 -22.64 1.36 13.45
N ILE A 602 -23.02 1.66 14.71
CA ILE A 602 -24.44 1.53 15.13
C ILE A 602 -25.35 2.59 14.50
N PHE A 603 -24.77 3.64 13.93
CA PHE A 603 -25.47 4.71 13.22
C PHE A 603 -25.30 4.62 11.70
N HIS A 604 -24.75 3.51 11.19
CA HIS A 604 -24.74 3.28 9.76
C HIS A 604 -26.19 3.28 9.23
N GLU A 605 -26.42 3.99 8.12
CA GLU A 605 -27.74 4.30 7.54
C GLU A 605 -28.62 5.30 8.34
N ASP A 606 -28.15 5.78 9.49
CA ASP A 606 -28.84 6.67 10.43
C ASP A 606 -27.89 7.78 10.94
N GLN A 607 -26.99 8.25 10.08
CA GLN A 607 -25.85 9.12 10.43
C GLN A 607 -26.27 10.42 11.14
N GLU A 608 -27.44 10.96 10.83
CA GLU A 608 -28.02 12.12 11.52
C GLU A 608 -28.19 11.94 13.04
N LYS A 609 -28.25 10.69 13.52
CA LYS A 609 -28.37 10.34 14.94
C LYS A 609 -27.03 10.26 15.67
N ILE A 610 -25.90 10.45 14.97
CA ILE A 610 -24.58 10.44 15.62
C ILE A 610 -24.53 11.55 16.69
N PRO A 611 -24.10 11.23 17.93
CA PRO A 611 -24.39 12.07 19.09
C PRO A 611 -23.53 13.34 19.18
N TYR A 612 -22.48 13.45 18.37
CA TYR A 612 -21.61 14.63 18.21
C TYR A 612 -21.18 14.73 16.73
N ASP A 613 -20.52 15.83 16.35
CA ASP A 613 -19.91 15.99 15.03
C ASP A 613 -18.57 16.75 15.13
N PHE A 614 -17.86 16.92 14.01
CA PHE A 614 -16.61 17.68 13.95
C PHE A 614 -16.79 19.15 14.33
N GLY A 615 -17.98 19.72 14.14
CA GLY A 615 -18.30 21.04 14.70
C GLY A 615 -18.07 21.08 16.22
N ASP A 616 -18.56 20.07 16.95
CA ASP A 616 -18.37 19.96 18.40
C ASP A 616 -16.88 19.77 18.78
N ILE A 617 -16.11 19.03 17.98
CA ILE A 617 -14.67 18.85 18.18
C ILE A 617 -13.94 20.19 18.02
N LEU A 618 -14.26 20.94 16.97
CA LEU A 618 -13.69 22.26 16.74
C LEU A 618 -14.07 23.21 17.88
N SER A 619 -15.32 23.19 18.34
CA SER A 619 -15.76 23.97 19.49
C SER A 619 -14.90 23.75 20.75
N LEU A 620 -14.51 22.50 21.03
CA LEU A 620 -13.64 22.16 22.17
C LEU A 620 -12.19 22.63 21.98
N ILE A 621 -11.76 22.89 20.75
CA ILE A 621 -10.42 23.45 20.48
C ILE A 621 -10.44 24.97 20.71
N SER A 622 -11.57 25.64 20.48
CA SER A 622 -11.73 27.08 20.67
C SER A 622 -11.30 27.54 22.08
N PRO A 623 -10.59 28.68 22.21
CA PRO A 623 -10.16 29.61 21.16
C PRO A 623 -8.78 29.29 20.57
N ARG A 624 -8.20 28.10 20.79
CA ARG A 624 -6.80 27.82 20.41
C ARG A 624 -6.61 27.85 18.89
N PRO A 625 -5.40 28.19 18.39
CA PRO A 625 -5.03 28.12 16.98
C PRO A 625 -5.39 26.77 16.33
N CYS A 626 -6.19 26.83 15.27
CA CYS A 626 -6.62 25.72 14.45
C CYS A 626 -6.49 26.07 12.96
N LEU A 627 -5.70 25.28 12.22
CA LEU A 627 -5.64 25.32 10.76
C LEU A 627 -6.37 24.10 10.20
N ILE A 628 -7.36 24.34 9.35
CA ILE A 628 -7.98 23.32 8.51
C ILE A 628 -7.56 23.58 7.05
N ALA A 629 -7.03 22.57 6.38
CA ALA A 629 -6.74 22.61 4.95
C ALA A 629 -7.57 21.54 4.21
N SER A 630 -8.42 21.98 3.28
CA SER A 630 -9.43 21.16 2.59
C SER A 630 -9.36 21.39 1.09
N PRO A 631 -8.60 20.58 0.33
CA PRO A 631 -8.52 20.71 -1.11
C PRO A 631 -9.88 20.51 -1.80
N GLU A 632 -10.14 21.27 -2.87
CA GLU A 632 -11.42 21.25 -3.60
C GLU A 632 -11.71 19.92 -4.32
N HIS A 633 -10.67 19.10 -4.57
CA HIS A 633 -10.76 17.83 -5.30
C HIS A 633 -10.30 16.64 -4.45
N ASP A 634 -10.45 16.73 -3.12
CA ASP A 634 -10.24 15.60 -2.22
C ASP A 634 -11.31 14.52 -2.46
N GLN A 635 -10.90 13.27 -2.68
CA GLN A 635 -11.81 12.14 -2.82
C GLN A 635 -12.17 11.48 -1.48
N GLU A 636 -11.34 11.68 -0.45
CA GLU A 636 -11.48 11.09 0.89
C GLU A 636 -12.25 12.00 1.84
N ALA A 637 -12.65 13.18 1.37
CA ALA A 637 -13.41 14.16 2.13
C ALA A 637 -14.45 14.91 1.28
N ASP A 638 -15.60 15.26 1.87
CA ASP A 638 -16.62 16.07 1.19
C ASP A 638 -16.37 17.57 1.41
N PHE A 639 -16.01 18.28 0.34
CA PHE A 639 -15.61 19.68 0.40
C PHE A 639 -16.71 20.61 0.92
N ASP A 640 -17.94 20.49 0.40
CA ASP A 640 -19.04 21.37 0.77
C ASP A 640 -19.46 21.18 2.23
N ASP A 641 -19.49 19.92 2.70
CA ASP A 641 -19.82 19.61 4.09
C ASP A 641 -18.77 20.20 5.06
N ILE A 642 -17.49 20.17 4.71
CA ILE A 642 -16.42 20.78 5.52
C ILE A 642 -16.56 22.31 5.57
N ILE A 643 -16.82 22.96 4.43
CA ILE A 643 -17.03 24.41 4.37
C ILE A 643 -18.19 24.81 5.28
N ASN A 644 -19.33 24.11 5.15
CA ASN A 644 -20.50 24.37 5.99
C ASN A 644 -20.20 24.18 7.48
N CYS A 645 -19.46 23.13 7.83
CA CYS A 645 -19.03 22.87 9.21
C CYS A 645 -18.16 24.01 9.75
N VAL A 646 -17.07 24.36 9.06
CA VAL A 646 -16.11 25.38 9.53
C VAL A 646 -16.74 26.76 9.62
N GLU A 647 -17.58 27.15 8.66
CA GLU A 647 -18.28 28.44 8.70
C GLU A 647 -19.33 28.50 9.80
N SER A 648 -19.98 27.38 10.13
CA SER A 648 -20.97 27.34 11.22
C SER A 648 -20.35 27.62 12.59
N ILE A 649 -19.12 27.15 12.83
CA ILE A 649 -18.40 27.29 14.12
C ILE A 649 -17.51 28.54 14.17
N ARG A 650 -17.32 29.26 13.06
CA ARG A 650 -16.45 30.45 13.01
C ARG A 650 -16.84 31.50 14.07
N ARG A 651 -18.11 31.55 14.47
CA ARG A 651 -18.64 32.44 15.52
C ARG A 651 -18.14 32.09 16.93
N GLU A 652 -17.56 30.92 17.14
CA GLU A 652 -17.00 30.54 18.44
C GLU A 652 -15.59 31.08 18.66
N TRP A 653 -14.94 31.57 17.60
CA TRP A 653 -13.65 32.25 17.63
C TRP A 653 -13.80 33.78 17.61
N VAL A 654 -14.93 34.34 18.04
CA VAL A 654 -15.21 35.80 17.94
C VAL A 654 -14.13 36.67 18.60
N ASP A 655 -13.57 36.23 19.73
CA ASP A 655 -12.53 36.98 20.45
C ASP A 655 -11.12 36.77 19.86
N SER A 656 -10.95 35.82 18.93
CA SER A 656 -9.67 35.50 18.27
C SER A 656 -9.89 34.95 16.85
N PRO A 657 -10.58 35.68 15.96
CA PRO A 657 -11.01 35.16 14.65
C PRO A 657 -9.85 34.72 13.76
N GLU A 658 -8.65 35.25 14.01
CA GLU A 658 -7.41 34.86 13.33
C GLU A 658 -6.90 33.46 13.71
N PHE A 659 -7.38 32.88 14.82
CA PHE A 659 -6.93 31.58 15.30
C PHE A 659 -7.64 30.42 14.60
N LEU A 660 -8.76 30.65 13.91
CA LEU A 660 -9.34 29.67 12.98
C LEU A 660 -8.99 30.02 11.53
N THR A 661 -8.04 29.30 10.96
CA THR A 661 -7.65 29.41 9.55
C THR A 661 -8.23 28.26 8.75
N HIS A 662 -8.92 28.55 7.65
CA HIS A 662 -9.37 27.55 6.68
C HIS A 662 -8.77 27.85 5.31
N LEU A 663 -8.02 26.89 4.76
CA LEU A 663 -7.39 26.97 3.44
C LEU A 663 -8.06 25.96 2.50
N THR A 664 -8.45 26.41 1.32
CA THR A 664 -9.17 25.62 0.31
C THR A 664 -8.44 25.64 -1.02
N PRO A 665 -7.29 24.96 -1.15
CA PRO A 665 -6.56 24.96 -2.41
C PRO A 665 -7.35 24.23 -3.50
N ASN A 666 -7.34 24.76 -4.71
CA ASN A 666 -7.80 24.03 -5.90
C ASN A 666 -6.76 22.97 -6.26
N ASP A 667 -6.86 21.82 -5.60
CA ASP A 667 -5.89 20.74 -5.62
C ASP A 667 -6.58 19.43 -5.20
N VAL A 668 -5.89 18.31 -5.40
CA VAL A 668 -6.31 16.99 -4.91
C VAL A 668 -5.77 16.75 -3.49
N ASN A 669 -6.18 15.64 -2.86
CA ASN A 669 -5.63 15.21 -1.59
C ASN A 669 -4.14 14.85 -1.71
N ARG A 670 -3.29 15.73 -1.19
CA ARG A 670 -1.84 15.53 -1.11
C ARG A 670 -1.24 16.34 0.03
N PHE A 671 -0.06 15.93 0.48
CA PHE A 671 0.74 16.67 1.44
C PHE A 671 2.19 16.65 0.99
N GLN A 672 2.54 17.63 0.16
CA GLN A 672 3.87 17.77 -0.42
C GLN A 672 4.43 19.18 -0.14
N ALA A 673 5.43 19.61 -0.90
CA ALA A 673 6.17 20.84 -0.60
C ALA A 673 5.28 22.05 -0.38
N ASP A 674 4.26 22.25 -1.22
CA ASP A 674 3.36 23.41 -1.10
C ASP A 674 2.53 23.37 0.19
N GLN A 675 2.02 22.20 0.58
CA GLN A 675 1.27 22.04 1.83
C GLN A 675 2.20 22.14 3.06
N HIS A 676 3.45 21.71 2.95
CA HIS A 676 4.45 21.93 4.00
C HIS A 676 4.70 23.43 4.20
N GLU A 677 4.82 24.20 3.11
CA GLU A 677 4.95 25.67 3.19
C GLU A 677 3.69 26.33 3.77
N MET A 678 2.47 25.86 3.41
CA MET A 678 1.23 26.35 4.02
C MET A 678 1.26 26.21 5.55
N PHE A 679 1.71 25.06 6.05
CA PHE A 679 1.88 24.85 7.49
C PHE A 679 2.94 25.78 8.08
N LEU A 680 4.11 25.90 7.46
CA LEU A 680 5.20 26.76 7.92
C LEU A 680 4.77 28.24 8.01
N ASP A 681 4.03 28.72 7.02
CA ASP A 681 3.47 30.07 7.01
C ASP A 681 2.46 30.29 8.14
N TRP A 682 1.63 29.28 8.43
CA TRP A 682 0.66 29.34 9.51
C TRP A 682 1.35 29.33 10.89
N ILE A 683 2.24 28.37 11.15
CA ILE A 683 2.89 28.25 12.45
C ILE A 683 3.76 29.47 12.78
N ASN A 684 4.45 30.04 11.78
CA ASN A 684 5.24 31.26 11.94
C ASN A 684 4.37 32.48 12.30
N LYS A 685 3.11 32.52 11.88
CA LYS A 685 2.16 33.57 12.27
C LYS A 685 1.62 33.34 13.68
N VAL A 686 1.29 32.10 14.01
CA VAL A 686 0.73 31.73 15.32
C VAL A 686 1.75 31.93 16.43
N VAL A 687 2.97 31.43 16.28
CA VAL A 687 4.05 31.52 17.29
C VAL A 687 4.48 32.97 17.55
N LYS A 688 4.24 33.91 16.63
CA LYS A 688 4.50 35.34 16.85
C LYS A 688 3.38 36.06 17.63
N LYS A 689 2.20 35.48 17.71
CA LYS A 689 0.99 36.10 18.28
C LYS A 689 0.66 35.58 19.68
N VAL A 690 1.04 34.34 19.97
CA VAL A 690 0.95 33.68 21.30
C VAL A 690 2.28 33.86 22.00
#